data_AF-A0A2S2NQG5-F1
#
_entry.id   AF-A0A2S2NQG5-F1
#
_cell.length_a   1.000
_cell.length_b   1.000
_cell.length_c   1.000
_cell.angle_alpha   90.00
_cell.angle_beta   90.00
_cell.angle_gamma   90.00
#
_symmetry.space_group_name_H-M   'P 1'
#
loop_
_entity.id
_entity.type
_entity.pdbx_description
1 polymer ?
#
loop_
_entity_poly.entity_id
_entity_poly.type
_entity_poly.pdbx_seq_one_letter_code
_entity_poly.pdbx_strand_id
1 'polypeptide(L)'
;MIKCVYRLHSLFEVGDIVTVMAKKVNGHWSVNNDHGFVTRHSDFLVSGTTIVGSIFCSRRSILADIYKGLDCSSAVMVIGTLIHQLLQTVLKRKQFNQKDIKTVIDEMINSPGFVHTLYECDMSFETTKKELMNFIPKIQTFVKTYLVGNQIRKEKNTWQGEIVSIEDIEDNLWVPAFGIKGKVDITVQANYDGTTKIMPIELKTGRASGSEEHRGQVLLYIIMMKELGMNVDSGLLLYLRENVLTQVNVSHREKRDLIMLRNRLVHYLKTNKMISDPIDDYIPILPEPINHHSACSKCPYLTACSAVLSKEGFEKLDLHNPLKRLGPQSISHLKSEHINYVMQWTAFLLLENSIENTGDNLCVKSSDLWTLSFLEREKRGNCISLLKIKNVVKEQKNRYYLNTMEKSDKSDKIKFTNFSVNNYIVVSTRRRNAVATGFISAITETSIDVLLDRDLSKLGSNEFHIDKHEPQSIIPFNFSSLALLLEPSENSAQLRKFIIDKEIPSFLSSDNHLNSFIKSSGLTLNLNSSQKSAIIKTLTADNYALIKGMPGTGKTSTVVALIQLLVLMGRSVLVTSHTHSAVDNLLLLLHKNKIDFLRLGSKTRIHPDLWGKCDEVVSQRCDTPEKLSKLYNQVNIVGVTCLGCGHALLKKRKFDVCIVDEATQVVQSSIIAALHSSKMFVLVGDPQQLPPLIKNKKAKELGMDVSMFERLDRPSVTSILHVQYRMNGPIVELANKYTYNGSLQCANNIVKYATLKLNKIKVDNEWCKDIVSSDLNKSVLLLDTGTVNSSSADTNLIEINVIRKIVLLLIQSGLLAKSIGVIAPYRAQVALLKNEMGAMHS
;
A
#
# COMPACT_ATOMS: atom_id res chain seq x y z
N MET A 1 -10.26 -16.03 40.24
CA MET A 1 -9.83 -17.18 39.42
C MET A 1 -10.93 -17.55 38.42
N ILE A 2 -10.62 -17.60 37.13
CA ILE A 2 -11.52 -18.06 36.07
C ILE A 2 -11.19 -19.53 35.79
N LYS A 3 -12.16 -20.44 35.90
CA LYS A 3 -11.98 -21.84 35.48
C LYS A 3 -12.32 -21.94 33.99
N CYS A 4 -11.28 -22.10 33.17
CA CYS A 4 -11.39 -22.23 31.73
C CYS A 4 -10.97 -23.64 31.30
N VAL A 5 -11.93 -24.43 30.82
CA VAL A 5 -11.67 -25.82 30.37
C VAL A 5 -11.09 -25.86 28.93
N TYR A 6 -11.05 -24.71 28.25
CA TYR A 6 -10.60 -24.57 26.86
C TYR A 6 -9.08 -24.66 26.63
N ARG A 7 -8.29 -24.90 27.69
CA ARG A 7 -6.83 -24.73 27.68
C ARG A 7 -6.09 -25.62 26.65
N LEU A 8 -6.69 -26.72 26.21
CA LEU A 8 -6.03 -27.73 25.37
C LEU A 8 -5.89 -27.36 23.87
N HIS A 9 -6.66 -26.39 23.35
CA HIS A 9 -6.72 -26.14 21.89
C HIS A 9 -6.52 -24.68 21.46
N SER A 10 -6.35 -23.75 22.39
CA SER A 10 -6.38 -22.31 22.11
C SER A 10 -5.03 -21.58 22.24
N LEU A 11 -3.93 -22.33 22.43
CA LEU A 11 -2.53 -21.84 22.42
C LEU A 11 -2.35 -20.50 23.17
N PHE A 12 -2.88 -20.42 24.40
CA PHE A 12 -2.72 -19.23 25.26
C PHE A 12 -1.37 -19.25 25.97
N GLU A 13 -0.73 -18.09 26.03
CA GLU A 13 0.57 -17.86 26.66
C GLU A 13 0.48 -16.78 27.75
N VAL A 14 1.42 -16.80 28.70
CA VAL A 14 1.49 -15.75 29.72
C VAL A 14 1.85 -14.42 29.06
N GLY A 15 1.06 -13.38 29.32
CA GLY A 15 1.22 -12.05 28.70
C GLY A 15 0.23 -11.76 27.57
N ASP A 16 -0.56 -12.75 27.14
CA ASP A 16 -1.64 -12.54 26.18
C ASP A 16 -2.69 -11.55 26.71
N ILE A 17 -3.08 -10.59 25.88
CA ILE A 17 -4.28 -9.78 26.10
C ILE A 17 -5.48 -10.67 25.78
N VAL A 18 -6.45 -10.77 26.70
CA VAL A 18 -7.64 -11.59 26.50
C VAL A 18 -8.92 -10.84 26.83
N THR A 19 -9.97 -11.09 26.06
CA THR A 19 -11.35 -10.74 26.44
C THR A 19 -12.07 -12.00 26.86
N VAL A 20 -12.73 -11.96 28.03
CA VAL A 20 -13.43 -13.10 28.61
C VAL A 20 -14.90 -12.78 28.78
N MET A 21 -15.74 -13.54 28.10
CA MET A 21 -17.18 -13.58 28.33
C MET A 21 -17.48 -14.83 29.18
N ALA A 22 -17.66 -14.66 30.48
CA ALA A 22 -17.86 -15.78 31.41
C ALA A 22 -19.22 -15.75 32.09
N LYS A 23 -19.68 -16.91 32.54
CA LYS A 23 -20.85 -17.03 33.42
C LYS A 23 -20.39 -17.32 34.85
N LYS A 24 -21.01 -16.68 35.84
CA LYS A 24 -20.73 -16.95 37.25
C LYS A 24 -21.47 -18.23 37.67
N VAL A 25 -20.73 -19.25 38.09
CA VAL A 25 -21.22 -20.55 38.55
C VAL A 25 -20.51 -20.89 39.86
N ASN A 26 -21.28 -21.15 40.93
CA ASN A 26 -20.77 -21.47 42.27
C ASN A 26 -19.70 -20.46 42.77
N GLY A 27 -19.95 -19.16 42.60
CA GLY A 27 -19.03 -18.10 43.02
C GLY A 27 -17.82 -17.88 42.10
N HIS A 28 -17.59 -18.74 41.11
CA HIS A 28 -16.47 -18.64 40.17
C HIS A 28 -16.93 -18.26 38.77
N TRP A 29 -16.10 -17.51 38.04
CA TRP A 29 -16.31 -17.28 36.62
C TRP A 29 -15.89 -18.52 35.83
N SER A 30 -16.79 -19.04 35.00
CA SER A 30 -16.60 -20.26 34.23
C SER A 30 -16.81 -20.02 32.73
N VAL A 31 -15.95 -20.63 31.93
CA VAL A 31 -16.06 -20.73 30.47
C VAL A 31 -15.82 -22.20 30.10
N ASN A 32 -16.80 -22.84 29.46
CA ASN A 32 -16.77 -24.25 29.06
C ASN A 32 -17.52 -24.46 27.74
N ASN A 33 -17.58 -25.70 27.24
CA ASN A 33 -18.20 -26.04 25.95
C ASN A 33 -19.64 -25.59 25.74
N ASP A 34 -20.37 -25.27 26.82
CA ASP A 34 -21.79 -24.95 26.83
C ASP A 34 -22.07 -23.46 27.10
N HIS A 35 -21.10 -22.72 27.67
CA HIS A 35 -21.24 -21.29 27.90
C HIS A 35 -19.91 -20.51 27.92
N GLY A 36 -20.01 -19.25 27.50
CA GLY A 36 -18.92 -18.28 27.54
C GLY A 36 -17.93 -18.41 26.39
N PHE A 37 -17.05 -17.41 26.27
CA PHE A 37 -16.01 -17.33 25.24
C PHE A 37 -14.74 -16.71 25.82
N VAL A 38 -13.60 -17.14 25.30
CA VAL A 38 -12.31 -16.46 25.56
C VAL A 38 -11.71 -16.10 24.21
N THR A 39 -11.45 -14.81 24.01
CA THR A 39 -10.83 -14.28 22.79
C THR A 39 -9.37 -13.93 23.10
N ARG A 40 -8.43 -14.51 22.35
CA ARG A 40 -6.99 -14.19 22.44
C ARG A 40 -6.67 -12.95 21.63
N HIS A 41 -5.86 -12.02 22.11
CA HIS A 41 -5.51 -10.77 21.41
C HIS A 41 -6.73 -10.11 20.75
N SER A 42 -7.74 -9.78 21.55
CA SER A 42 -8.95 -9.07 21.13
C SER A 42 -8.64 -7.69 20.53
N ASP A 43 -7.47 -7.14 20.86
CA ASP A 43 -6.86 -5.95 20.27
C ASP A 43 -6.38 -6.13 18.81
N PHE A 44 -6.47 -7.32 18.25
CA PHE A 44 -6.10 -7.62 16.87
C PHE A 44 -7.33 -8.04 16.04
N LEU A 45 -7.80 -7.16 15.15
CA LEU A 45 -9.00 -7.44 14.34
C LEU A 45 -8.67 -8.28 13.10
N VAL A 46 -9.21 -9.50 13.06
CA VAL A 46 -9.12 -10.40 11.89
C VAL A 46 -10.39 -10.34 11.07
N SER A 47 -10.24 -10.35 9.73
CA SER A 47 -11.40 -10.35 8.85
C SER A 47 -12.17 -11.68 8.94
N GLY A 48 -13.51 -11.62 8.92
CA GLY A 48 -14.35 -12.83 8.87
C GLY A 48 -13.97 -13.76 7.72
N THR A 49 -13.67 -13.19 6.55
CA THR A 49 -13.21 -13.92 5.37
C THR A 49 -11.92 -14.69 5.60
N THR A 50 -10.97 -14.13 6.36
CA THR A 50 -9.71 -14.84 6.70
C THR A 50 -9.98 -16.00 7.65
N ILE A 51 -10.87 -15.79 8.64
CA ILE A 51 -11.25 -16.82 9.62
C ILE A 51 -11.91 -17.99 8.90
N VAL A 52 -12.94 -17.76 8.10
CA VAL A 52 -13.65 -18.85 7.41
C VAL A 52 -12.81 -19.48 6.32
N GLY A 53 -11.99 -18.72 5.59
CA GLY A 53 -11.06 -19.25 4.59
C GLY A 53 -9.96 -20.16 5.20
N SER A 54 -9.78 -20.12 6.53
CA SER A 54 -8.86 -20.98 7.28
C SER A 54 -9.45 -22.31 7.71
N ILE A 55 -10.77 -22.53 7.54
CA ILE A 55 -11.47 -23.76 7.91
C ILE A 55 -10.83 -24.95 7.20
N PHE A 56 -10.64 -24.84 5.88
CA PHE A 56 -10.08 -25.94 5.10
C PHE A 56 -8.55 -26.02 5.21
N CYS A 57 -7.83 -24.90 5.08
CA CYS A 57 -6.38 -24.86 5.19
C CYS A 57 -5.92 -23.60 5.92
N SER A 58 -5.64 -23.70 7.22
CA SER A 58 -5.15 -22.56 7.99
C SER A 58 -3.76 -22.10 7.54
N ARG A 59 -2.89 -23.03 7.08
CA ARG A 59 -1.57 -22.69 6.52
C ARG A 59 -1.66 -21.75 5.32
N ARG A 60 -2.61 -22.01 4.40
CA ARG A 60 -2.91 -21.12 3.27
C ARG A 60 -3.34 -19.73 3.75
N SER A 61 -4.19 -19.63 4.77
CA SER A 61 -4.67 -18.34 5.27
C SER A 61 -3.57 -17.48 5.88
N ILE A 62 -2.60 -18.07 6.58
CA ILE A 62 -1.44 -17.33 7.09
C ILE A 62 -0.51 -16.89 5.95
N LEU A 63 -0.24 -17.77 4.99
CA LEU A 63 0.55 -17.41 3.80
C LEU A 63 -0.11 -16.31 2.96
N ALA A 64 -1.45 -16.31 2.85
CA ALA A 64 -2.20 -15.28 2.17
C ALA A 64 -2.21 -13.93 2.91
N ASP A 65 -1.98 -13.92 4.22
CA ASP A 65 -1.79 -12.68 4.98
C ASP A 65 -0.39 -12.08 4.74
N ILE A 66 0.64 -12.94 4.74
CA ILE A 66 2.04 -12.54 4.49
C ILE A 66 2.23 -12.13 3.03
N TYR A 67 1.95 -13.04 2.09
CA TYR A 67 2.19 -12.86 0.65
C TYR A 67 0.91 -12.50 -0.12
N LYS A 68 0.12 -11.60 0.47
CA LYS A 68 -1.16 -11.16 -0.10
C LYS A 68 -0.98 -10.67 -1.55
N GLY A 69 -1.78 -11.21 -2.47
CA GLY A 69 -1.77 -10.84 -3.89
C GLY A 69 -1.00 -11.79 -4.81
N LEU A 70 -0.42 -12.88 -4.28
CA LEU A 70 0.05 -14.00 -5.10
C LEU A 70 -1.09 -14.76 -5.79
N ASP A 71 -2.29 -14.72 -5.21
CA ASP A 71 -3.51 -15.18 -5.83
C ASP A 71 -3.94 -14.23 -6.95
N CYS A 72 -3.75 -14.66 -8.20
CA CYS A 72 -4.17 -13.88 -9.37
C CYS A 72 -5.69 -13.70 -9.40
N SER A 73 -6.14 -12.49 -9.72
CA SER A 73 -7.53 -12.20 -10.01
C SER A 73 -7.99 -13.03 -11.20
N SER A 74 -8.87 -14.02 -10.97
CA SER A 74 -9.44 -14.83 -12.03
C SER A 74 -10.69 -14.16 -12.60
N ALA A 75 -11.01 -14.45 -13.87
CA ALA A 75 -12.23 -13.98 -14.50
C ALA A 75 -13.49 -14.33 -13.68
N VAL A 76 -13.49 -15.48 -13.01
CA VAL A 76 -14.60 -15.91 -12.14
C VAL A 76 -14.76 -14.98 -10.93
N MET A 77 -13.66 -14.56 -10.29
CA MET A 77 -13.72 -13.64 -9.16
C MET A 77 -14.19 -12.26 -9.58
N VAL A 78 -13.69 -11.74 -10.71
CA VAL A 78 -14.11 -10.45 -11.26
C VAL A 78 -15.60 -10.45 -11.59
N ILE A 79 -16.09 -11.46 -12.32
CA ILE A 79 -17.53 -11.61 -12.60
C ILE A 79 -18.32 -11.67 -11.30
N GLY A 80 -17.84 -12.40 -10.30
CA GLY A 80 -18.44 -12.44 -8.98
C GLY A 80 -18.60 -11.06 -8.36
N THR A 81 -17.52 -10.28 -8.31
CA THR A 81 -17.54 -8.91 -7.77
C THR A 81 -18.49 -7.99 -8.54
N LEU A 82 -18.52 -8.07 -9.87
CA LEU A 82 -19.43 -7.28 -10.69
C LEU A 82 -20.89 -7.64 -10.45
N ILE A 83 -21.20 -8.92 -10.26
CA ILE A 83 -22.56 -9.36 -9.93
C ILE A 83 -22.98 -8.86 -8.53
N HIS A 84 -22.07 -8.86 -7.55
CA HIS A 84 -22.34 -8.26 -6.24
C HIS A 84 -22.72 -6.78 -6.38
N GLN A 85 -21.87 -6.01 -7.07
CA GLN A 85 -22.10 -4.59 -7.30
C GLN A 85 -23.43 -4.32 -8.05
N LEU A 86 -23.75 -5.16 -9.04
CA LEU A 86 -25.01 -5.06 -9.79
C LEU A 86 -26.21 -5.24 -8.87
N LEU A 87 -26.26 -6.33 -8.08
CA LEU A 87 -27.39 -6.57 -7.17
C LEU A 87 -27.51 -5.44 -6.13
N GLN A 88 -26.39 -5.03 -5.53
CA GLN A 88 -26.35 -3.95 -4.54
C GLN A 88 -26.89 -2.64 -5.13
N THR A 89 -26.47 -2.28 -6.34
CA THR A 89 -26.92 -1.04 -7.01
C THR A 89 -28.40 -1.09 -7.33
N VAL A 90 -28.89 -2.24 -7.83
CA VAL A 90 -30.31 -2.47 -8.12
C VAL A 90 -31.17 -2.34 -6.86
N LEU A 91 -30.74 -2.94 -5.75
CA LEU A 91 -31.44 -2.86 -4.47
C LEU A 91 -31.44 -1.43 -3.91
N LYS A 92 -30.29 -0.75 -3.96
CA LYS A 92 -30.14 0.62 -3.47
C LYS A 92 -31.01 1.63 -4.21
N ARG A 93 -31.08 1.51 -5.55
CA ARG A 93 -31.85 2.41 -6.42
C ARG A 93 -33.31 2.00 -6.58
N LYS A 94 -33.70 0.83 -6.03
CA LYS A 94 -35.03 0.23 -6.19
C LYS A 94 -35.45 0.07 -7.66
N GLN A 95 -34.49 -0.32 -8.50
CA GLN A 95 -34.61 -0.40 -9.97
C GLN A 95 -34.79 -1.85 -10.43
N PHE A 96 -36.02 -2.36 -10.34
CA PHE A 96 -36.28 -3.81 -10.43
C PHE A 96 -36.75 -4.31 -11.80
N ASN A 97 -37.14 -3.40 -12.71
CA ASN A 97 -37.59 -3.81 -14.03
C ASN A 97 -36.39 -4.12 -14.94
N GLN A 98 -36.62 -4.95 -15.96
CA GLN A 98 -35.55 -5.41 -16.85
C GLN A 98 -34.80 -4.26 -17.54
N LYS A 99 -35.53 -3.20 -17.93
CA LYS A 99 -34.96 -1.99 -18.53
C LYS A 99 -34.05 -1.25 -17.55
N ASP A 100 -34.43 -1.17 -16.29
CA ASP A 100 -33.67 -0.44 -15.27
C ASP A 100 -32.39 -1.21 -14.92
N ILE A 101 -32.48 -2.52 -14.70
CA ILE A 101 -31.30 -3.37 -14.42
C ILE A 101 -30.32 -3.33 -15.60
N LYS A 102 -30.83 -3.37 -16.84
CA LYS A 102 -29.99 -3.19 -18.03
C LYS A 102 -29.29 -1.83 -18.04
N THR A 103 -29.97 -0.77 -17.64
CA THR A 103 -29.38 0.57 -17.51
C THR A 103 -28.26 0.58 -16.47
N VAL A 104 -28.45 -0.08 -15.32
CA VAL A 104 -27.38 -0.25 -14.31
C VAL A 104 -26.18 -0.99 -14.89
N ILE A 105 -26.39 -2.09 -15.63
CA ILE A 105 -25.31 -2.81 -16.31
C ILE A 105 -24.58 -1.90 -17.29
N ASP A 106 -25.30 -1.15 -18.12
CA ASP A 106 -24.71 -0.23 -19.09
C ASP A 106 -23.90 0.88 -18.38
N GLU A 107 -24.38 1.43 -17.26
CA GLU A 107 -23.62 2.39 -16.44
C GLU A 107 -22.35 1.80 -15.83
N MET A 108 -22.43 0.59 -15.26
CA MET A 108 -21.28 -0.09 -14.65
C MET A 108 -20.19 -0.37 -15.69
N ILE A 109 -20.61 -0.82 -16.86
CA ILE A 109 -19.71 -1.16 -17.95
C ILE A 109 -19.06 0.10 -18.56
N ASN A 110 -19.80 1.21 -18.61
CA ASN A 110 -19.29 2.51 -19.05
C ASN A 110 -18.53 3.25 -17.94
N SER A 111 -18.36 2.65 -16.75
CA SER A 111 -17.70 3.31 -15.64
C SER A 111 -16.19 3.49 -15.88
N PRO A 112 -15.60 4.63 -15.45
CA PRO A 112 -14.18 4.84 -15.54
C PRO A 112 -13.43 3.76 -14.76
N GLY A 113 -12.55 3.02 -15.44
CA GLY A 113 -11.76 1.94 -14.82
C GLY A 113 -12.22 0.53 -15.16
N PHE A 114 -13.46 0.32 -15.64
CA PHE A 114 -13.96 -1.01 -15.99
C PHE A 114 -13.08 -1.71 -17.03
N VAL A 115 -12.65 -0.96 -18.05
CA VAL A 115 -11.71 -1.43 -19.08
C VAL A 115 -10.38 -1.94 -18.51
N HIS A 116 -9.89 -1.33 -17.43
CA HIS A 116 -8.64 -1.76 -16.77
C HIS A 116 -8.82 -3.09 -16.06
N THR A 117 -9.97 -3.31 -15.41
CA THR A 117 -10.32 -4.59 -14.78
C THR A 117 -10.40 -5.71 -15.82
N LEU A 118 -11.05 -5.44 -16.96
CA LEU A 118 -11.13 -6.40 -18.06
C LEU A 118 -9.75 -6.71 -18.65
N TYR A 119 -8.94 -5.66 -18.87
CA TYR A 119 -7.57 -5.80 -19.35
C TYR A 119 -6.73 -6.62 -18.38
N GLU A 120 -6.83 -6.44 -17.06
CA GLU A 120 -6.06 -7.22 -16.08
C GLU A 120 -6.39 -8.72 -16.13
N CYS A 121 -7.65 -9.07 -16.35
CA CYS A 121 -8.15 -10.45 -16.30
C CYS A 121 -8.30 -11.15 -17.66
N ASP A 122 -7.83 -10.55 -18.75
CA ASP A 122 -7.94 -11.08 -20.13
C ASP A 122 -9.41 -11.36 -20.53
N MET A 123 -10.30 -10.43 -20.18
CA MET A 123 -11.73 -10.56 -20.44
C MET A 123 -12.17 -9.59 -21.54
N SER A 124 -13.10 -10.03 -22.40
CA SER A 124 -13.72 -9.14 -23.39
C SER A 124 -14.96 -8.44 -22.80
N PHE A 125 -15.27 -7.28 -23.38
CA PHE A 125 -16.46 -6.53 -23.02
C PHE A 125 -17.74 -7.31 -23.32
N GLU A 126 -17.85 -7.90 -24.51
CA GLU A 126 -19.06 -8.63 -24.92
C GLU A 126 -19.33 -9.83 -24.03
N THR A 127 -18.27 -10.59 -23.70
CA THR A 127 -18.39 -11.77 -22.84
C THR A 127 -18.83 -11.37 -21.44
N THR A 128 -18.22 -10.33 -20.88
CA THR A 128 -18.57 -9.82 -19.55
C THR A 128 -20.00 -9.29 -19.50
N LYS A 129 -20.39 -8.49 -20.51
CA LYS A 129 -21.76 -7.98 -20.63
C LYS A 129 -22.77 -9.11 -20.75
N LYS A 130 -22.49 -10.12 -21.57
CA LYS A 130 -23.35 -11.30 -21.72
C LYS A 130 -23.54 -12.03 -20.39
N GLU A 131 -22.46 -12.26 -19.65
CA GLU A 131 -22.52 -12.89 -18.33
C GLU A 131 -23.37 -12.07 -17.34
N LEU A 132 -23.19 -10.75 -17.26
CA LEU A 132 -24.01 -9.88 -16.40
C LEU A 132 -25.49 -9.90 -16.81
N MET A 133 -25.78 -9.87 -18.10
CA MET A 133 -27.13 -9.92 -18.64
C MET A 133 -27.85 -11.24 -18.27
N ASN A 134 -27.12 -12.37 -18.20
CA ASN A 134 -27.65 -13.66 -17.76
C ASN A 134 -28.14 -13.66 -16.29
N PHE A 135 -27.74 -12.67 -15.49
CA PHE A 135 -28.20 -12.51 -14.12
C PHE A 135 -29.42 -11.61 -13.96
N ILE A 136 -29.85 -10.87 -15.01
CA ILE A 136 -31.06 -10.03 -14.91
C ILE A 136 -32.29 -10.85 -14.50
N PRO A 137 -32.64 -11.98 -15.17
CA PRO A 137 -33.82 -12.75 -14.77
C PRO A 137 -33.71 -13.27 -13.33
N LYS A 138 -32.49 -13.57 -12.86
CA LYS A 138 -32.25 -14.10 -11.52
C LYS A 138 -32.48 -13.03 -10.46
N ILE A 139 -31.94 -11.82 -10.67
CA ILE A 139 -32.18 -10.66 -9.80
C ILE A 139 -33.67 -10.35 -9.75
N GLN A 140 -34.37 -10.36 -10.89
CA GLN A 140 -35.81 -10.14 -10.92
C GLN A 140 -36.60 -11.20 -10.16
N THR A 141 -36.23 -12.48 -10.30
CA THR A 141 -36.84 -13.57 -9.52
C THR A 141 -36.61 -13.36 -8.04
N PHE A 142 -35.38 -13.08 -7.60
CA PHE A 142 -35.07 -12.77 -6.21
C PHE A 142 -35.94 -11.63 -5.65
N VAL A 143 -36.00 -10.50 -6.36
CA VAL A 143 -36.79 -9.33 -5.95
C VAL A 143 -38.28 -9.65 -5.90
N LYS A 144 -38.82 -10.32 -6.93
CA LYS A 144 -40.25 -10.68 -6.98
C LYS A 144 -40.63 -11.63 -5.84
N THR A 145 -39.79 -12.62 -5.56
CA THR A 145 -40.04 -13.65 -4.55
C THR A 145 -39.93 -13.12 -3.13
N TYR A 146 -38.97 -12.23 -2.86
CA TYR A 146 -38.63 -11.83 -1.49
C TYR A 146 -38.95 -10.38 -1.13
N LEU A 147 -39.01 -9.43 -2.06
CA LEU A 147 -39.25 -8.01 -1.75
C LEU A 147 -40.64 -7.51 -2.14
N VAL A 148 -41.25 -8.06 -3.19
CA VAL A 148 -42.53 -7.57 -3.76
C VAL A 148 -43.72 -8.39 -3.28
N GLY A 149 -43.50 -9.49 -2.55
CA GLY A 149 -44.57 -10.32 -1.99
C GLY A 149 -45.40 -11.09 -3.03
N ASN A 150 -44.94 -11.20 -4.29
CA ASN A 150 -45.66 -11.96 -5.31
C ASN A 150 -45.54 -13.45 -5.02
N GLN A 151 -46.68 -14.16 -5.01
CA GLN A 151 -46.84 -15.60 -4.75
C GLN A 151 -46.22 -16.49 -5.84
N ILE A 152 -44.93 -16.30 -6.16
CA ILE A 152 -44.18 -17.32 -6.88
C ILE A 152 -44.04 -18.50 -5.90
N ARG A 153 -44.44 -19.69 -6.35
CA ARG A 153 -44.36 -20.91 -5.55
C ARG A 153 -42.91 -21.13 -5.13
N LYS A 154 -42.61 -20.85 -3.85
CA LYS A 154 -41.27 -21.02 -3.28
C LYS A 154 -40.92 -22.51 -3.28
N GLU A 155 -39.71 -22.86 -3.70
CA GLU A 155 -39.25 -24.25 -3.63
C GLU A 155 -39.14 -24.69 -2.17
N LYS A 156 -39.44 -25.98 -1.89
CA LYS A 156 -39.43 -26.55 -0.53
C LYS A 156 -38.14 -26.31 0.24
N ASN A 157 -37.00 -26.17 -0.44
CA ASN A 157 -35.68 -26.06 0.16
C ASN A 157 -35.17 -24.61 0.30
N THR A 158 -36.03 -23.62 0.04
CA THR A 158 -35.68 -22.19 0.15
C THR A 158 -36.34 -21.56 1.37
N TRP A 159 -35.76 -20.47 1.88
CA TRP A 159 -36.33 -19.70 2.98
C TRP A 159 -37.69 -19.11 2.58
N GLN A 160 -38.66 -19.17 3.49
CA GLN A 160 -40.06 -18.88 3.19
C GLN A 160 -40.51 -17.46 3.59
N GLY A 161 -39.63 -16.67 4.21
CA GLY A 161 -39.96 -15.32 4.67
C GLY A 161 -39.99 -14.26 3.56
N GLU A 162 -40.16 -13.02 4.00
CA GLU A 162 -40.24 -11.81 3.17
C GLU A 162 -39.24 -10.77 3.66
N ILE A 163 -38.62 -10.04 2.74
CA ILE A 163 -37.74 -8.91 3.00
C ILE A 163 -38.59 -7.63 2.93
N VAL A 164 -38.77 -6.99 4.07
CA VAL A 164 -39.59 -5.77 4.24
C VAL A 164 -38.84 -4.54 3.74
N SER A 165 -37.57 -4.40 4.13
CA SER A 165 -36.73 -3.26 3.75
C SER A 165 -35.26 -3.65 3.68
N ILE A 166 -34.52 -2.91 2.85
CA ILE A 166 -33.06 -2.92 2.85
C ILE A 166 -32.61 -1.80 3.80
N GLU A 167 -32.03 -2.18 4.93
CA GLU A 167 -31.55 -1.23 5.95
C GLU A 167 -30.19 -0.66 5.55
N ASP A 168 -29.31 -1.52 5.03
CA ASP A 168 -27.94 -1.14 4.71
C ASP A 168 -27.32 -2.04 3.63
N ILE A 169 -26.27 -1.53 2.99
CA ILE A 169 -25.46 -2.25 2.00
C ILE A 169 -24.00 -1.99 2.33
N GLU A 170 -23.19 -3.05 2.28
CA GLU A 170 -21.75 -2.97 2.54
C GLU A 170 -21.45 -2.42 3.96
N ASP A 171 -22.16 -2.93 4.97
CA ASP A 171 -22.09 -2.44 6.35
C ASP A 171 -20.82 -2.91 7.08
N ASN A 172 -19.96 -1.96 7.46
CA ASN A 172 -18.71 -2.21 8.17
C ASN A 172 -18.97 -2.53 9.65
N LEU A 173 -18.51 -3.71 10.09
CA LEU A 173 -18.63 -4.19 11.47
C LEU A 173 -17.24 -4.44 12.05
N TRP A 174 -16.85 -3.68 13.06
CA TRP A 174 -15.62 -3.90 13.82
C TRP A 174 -16.00 -4.20 15.27
N VAL A 175 -15.65 -5.40 15.75
CA VAL A 175 -16.06 -5.90 17.06
C VAL A 175 -14.83 -6.33 17.86
N PRO A 176 -14.20 -5.40 18.60
CA PRO A 176 -13.01 -5.67 19.42
C PRO A 176 -13.22 -6.77 20.46
N ALA A 177 -14.42 -6.91 21.05
CA ALA A 177 -14.70 -7.94 22.04
C ALA A 177 -14.39 -9.36 21.55
N PHE A 178 -14.56 -9.62 20.25
CA PHE A 178 -14.19 -10.88 19.60
C PHE A 178 -12.91 -10.76 18.76
N GLY A 179 -12.34 -9.56 18.60
CA GLY A 179 -11.20 -9.33 17.73
C GLY A 179 -11.51 -9.66 16.28
N ILE A 180 -12.72 -9.33 15.81
CA ILE A 180 -13.22 -9.67 14.46
C ILE A 180 -13.68 -8.40 13.76
N LYS A 181 -13.41 -8.32 12.46
CA LYS A 181 -13.99 -7.32 11.56
C LYS A 181 -14.64 -7.99 10.35
N GLY A 182 -15.63 -7.34 9.77
CA GLY A 182 -16.28 -7.81 8.55
C GLY A 182 -17.08 -6.71 7.87
N LYS A 183 -17.60 -7.04 6.70
CA LYS A 183 -18.42 -6.16 5.89
C LYS A 183 -19.61 -6.95 5.39
N VAL A 184 -20.80 -6.64 5.88
CA VAL A 184 -22.04 -7.35 5.50
C VAL A 184 -22.46 -6.87 4.12
N ASP A 185 -22.67 -7.78 3.17
CA ASP A 185 -23.08 -7.41 1.80
C ASP A 185 -24.38 -6.59 1.82
N ILE A 186 -25.42 -7.12 2.49
CA ILE A 186 -26.74 -6.48 2.61
C ILE A 186 -27.30 -6.74 4.01
N THR A 187 -27.77 -5.69 4.67
CA THR A 187 -28.55 -5.79 5.92
C THR A 187 -30.01 -5.52 5.62
N VAL A 188 -30.90 -6.42 6.05
CA VAL A 188 -32.34 -6.32 5.76
C VAL A 188 -33.18 -6.36 7.02
N GLN A 189 -34.35 -5.74 6.96
CA GLN A 189 -35.47 -6.07 7.84
C GLN A 189 -36.33 -7.12 7.13
N ALA A 190 -36.55 -8.25 7.79
CA ALA A 190 -37.26 -9.40 7.25
C ALA A 190 -38.41 -9.82 8.17
N ASN A 191 -39.50 -10.28 7.57
CA ASN A 191 -40.62 -10.91 8.26
C ASN A 191 -40.56 -12.44 8.04
N TYR A 192 -40.49 -13.19 9.14
CA TYR A 192 -40.46 -14.64 9.15
C TYR A 192 -41.11 -15.18 10.42
N ASP A 193 -41.94 -16.22 10.27
CA ASP A 193 -42.74 -16.80 11.37
C ASP A 193 -43.53 -15.76 12.19
N GLY A 194 -44.06 -14.73 11.51
CA GLY A 194 -44.83 -13.65 12.15
C GLY A 194 -44.00 -12.65 12.95
N THR A 195 -42.67 -12.72 12.86
CA THR A 195 -41.75 -11.81 13.56
C THR A 195 -40.94 -10.98 12.57
N THR A 196 -40.87 -9.67 12.81
CA THR A 196 -40.00 -8.77 12.05
C THR A 196 -38.65 -8.66 12.75
N LYS A 197 -37.56 -8.97 12.05
CA LYS A 197 -36.19 -9.02 12.59
C LYS A 197 -35.19 -8.43 11.61
N ILE A 198 -34.04 -8.00 12.12
CA ILE A 198 -32.91 -7.61 11.29
C ILE A 198 -32.10 -8.86 10.95
N MET A 199 -31.71 -9.03 9.69
CA MET A 199 -30.92 -10.17 9.23
C MET A 199 -29.79 -9.70 8.29
N PRO A 200 -28.56 -10.22 8.45
CA PRO A 200 -27.53 -10.08 7.43
C PRO A 200 -27.78 -11.04 6.27
N ILE A 201 -27.50 -10.60 5.04
CA ILE A 201 -27.44 -11.44 3.85
C ILE A 201 -25.99 -11.47 3.35
N GLU A 202 -25.43 -12.66 3.19
CA GLU A 202 -24.19 -12.89 2.43
C GLU A 202 -24.57 -13.36 1.02
N LEU A 203 -23.96 -12.75 0.01
CA LEU A 203 -24.18 -13.07 -1.40
C LEU A 203 -23.09 -14.00 -1.93
N LYS A 204 -23.50 -14.99 -2.73
CA LYS A 204 -22.63 -15.89 -3.49
C LYS A 204 -23.09 -16.00 -4.93
N THR A 205 -22.13 -15.91 -5.85
CA THR A 205 -22.37 -15.90 -7.31
C THR A 205 -22.09 -17.24 -7.98
N GLY A 206 -21.49 -18.18 -7.26
CA GLY A 206 -21.24 -19.56 -7.69
C GLY A 206 -22.46 -20.48 -7.52
N ARG A 207 -22.24 -21.79 -7.72
CA ARG A 207 -23.24 -22.84 -7.45
C ARG A 207 -23.59 -22.88 -5.96
N ALA A 208 -24.78 -23.35 -5.61
CA ALA A 208 -25.15 -23.58 -4.22
C ALA A 208 -24.36 -24.77 -3.65
N SER A 209 -23.19 -24.47 -3.07
CA SER A 209 -22.34 -25.47 -2.43
C SER A 209 -22.75 -25.77 -0.99
N GLY A 210 -23.46 -24.84 -0.34
CA GLY A 210 -23.74 -24.92 1.08
C GLY A 210 -22.48 -24.98 1.96
N SER A 211 -21.32 -24.53 1.45
CA SER A 211 -20.04 -24.77 2.11
C SER A 211 -19.99 -24.17 3.52
N GLU A 212 -19.25 -24.84 4.40
CA GLU A 212 -19.01 -24.38 5.77
C GLU A 212 -18.33 -23.00 5.80
N GLU A 213 -17.54 -22.65 4.78
CA GLU A 213 -16.96 -21.30 4.65
C GLU A 213 -18.06 -20.24 4.45
N HIS A 214 -19.03 -20.49 3.56
CA HIS A 214 -20.12 -19.54 3.30
C HIS A 214 -21.06 -19.42 4.50
N ARG A 215 -21.40 -20.56 5.13
CA ARG A 215 -22.21 -20.59 6.35
C ARG A 215 -21.50 -19.87 7.51
N GLY A 216 -20.21 -20.15 7.70
CA GLY A 216 -19.36 -19.50 8.70
C GLY A 216 -19.35 -17.98 8.58
N GLN A 217 -19.34 -17.46 7.35
CA GLN A 217 -19.33 -16.00 7.12
C GLN A 217 -20.60 -15.34 7.66
N VAL A 218 -21.77 -15.92 7.37
CA VAL A 218 -23.07 -15.45 7.89
C VAL A 218 -23.12 -15.55 9.42
N LEU A 219 -22.63 -16.66 9.98
CA LEU A 219 -22.54 -16.85 11.42
C LEU A 219 -21.71 -15.75 12.10
N LEU A 220 -20.57 -15.39 11.53
CA LEU A 220 -19.72 -14.30 12.03
C LEU A 220 -20.43 -12.95 11.98
N TYR A 221 -21.20 -12.64 10.93
CA TYR A 221 -22.01 -11.41 10.88
C TYR A 221 -23.06 -11.39 11.98
N ILE A 222 -23.78 -12.49 12.20
CA ILE A 222 -24.78 -12.56 13.27
C ILE A 222 -24.14 -12.35 14.65
N ILE A 223 -22.97 -12.95 14.90
CA ILE A 223 -22.19 -12.72 16.14
C ILE A 223 -21.87 -11.24 16.30
N MET A 224 -21.31 -10.62 15.26
CA MET A 224 -20.87 -9.22 15.31
C MET A 224 -22.05 -8.25 15.49
N MET A 225 -23.13 -8.42 14.73
CA MET A 225 -24.32 -7.57 14.81
C MET A 225 -24.98 -7.68 16.19
N LYS A 226 -25.06 -8.89 16.75
CA LYS A 226 -25.61 -9.11 18.09
C LYS A 226 -24.77 -8.43 19.17
N GLU A 227 -23.44 -8.49 19.07
CA GLU A 227 -22.53 -7.81 20.00
C GLU A 227 -22.64 -6.28 19.92
N LEU A 228 -22.94 -5.74 18.74
CA LEU A 228 -23.22 -4.32 18.53
C LEU A 228 -24.63 -3.91 19.01
N GLY A 229 -25.39 -4.82 19.62
CA GLY A 229 -26.72 -4.57 20.20
C GLY A 229 -27.87 -4.65 19.20
N MET A 230 -27.65 -5.18 17.99
CA MET A 230 -28.70 -5.34 16.99
C MET A 230 -29.54 -6.59 17.31
N ASN A 231 -30.86 -6.51 17.08
CA ASN A 231 -31.78 -7.63 17.29
C ASN A 231 -31.69 -8.64 16.13
N VAL A 232 -30.67 -9.50 16.18
CA VAL A 232 -30.38 -10.53 15.17
C VAL A 232 -30.22 -11.90 15.84
N ASP A 233 -30.96 -12.90 15.35
CA ASP A 233 -30.88 -14.29 15.80
C ASP A 233 -30.48 -15.28 14.69
N SER A 234 -30.67 -14.88 13.43
CA SER A 234 -30.41 -15.67 12.24
C SER A 234 -30.03 -14.74 11.07
N GLY A 235 -29.51 -15.33 10.00
CA GLY A 235 -29.07 -14.61 8.80
C GLY A 235 -29.41 -15.41 7.55
N LEU A 236 -29.13 -14.84 6.38
CA LEU A 236 -29.47 -15.42 5.09
C LEU A 236 -28.22 -15.59 4.23
N LEU A 237 -28.17 -16.69 3.49
CA LEU A 237 -27.13 -16.97 2.49
C LEU A 237 -27.80 -17.08 1.11
N LEU A 238 -27.45 -16.16 0.22
CA LEU A 238 -28.03 -16.05 -1.12
C LEU A 238 -27.08 -16.61 -2.17
N TYR A 239 -27.45 -17.71 -2.81
CA TYR A 239 -26.82 -18.19 -4.04
C TYR A 239 -27.58 -17.66 -5.24
N LEU A 240 -27.20 -16.47 -5.72
CA LEU A 240 -27.94 -15.76 -6.77
C LEU A 240 -27.98 -16.52 -8.09
N ARG A 241 -26.97 -17.35 -8.40
CA ARG A 241 -26.92 -18.12 -9.66
C ARG A 241 -28.10 -19.08 -9.79
N GLU A 242 -28.54 -19.66 -8.69
CA GLU A 242 -29.60 -20.67 -8.60
C GLU A 242 -30.85 -20.11 -7.89
N ASN A 243 -30.83 -18.83 -7.47
CA ASN A 243 -31.88 -18.18 -6.66
C ASN A 243 -32.24 -18.94 -5.38
N VAL A 244 -31.25 -19.62 -4.78
CA VAL A 244 -31.43 -20.33 -3.51
C VAL A 244 -31.06 -19.40 -2.36
N LEU A 245 -32.04 -19.10 -1.51
CA LEU A 245 -31.86 -18.33 -0.28
C LEU A 245 -32.07 -19.24 0.92
N THR A 246 -31.04 -19.47 1.72
CA THR A 246 -31.10 -20.35 2.90
C THR A 246 -30.92 -19.57 4.19
N GLN A 247 -31.74 -19.89 5.21
CA GLN A 247 -31.55 -19.35 6.55
C GLN A 247 -30.40 -20.06 7.26
N VAL A 248 -29.56 -19.27 7.92
CA VAL A 248 -28.48 -19.73 8.78
C VAL A 248 -28.83 -19.34 10.21
N ASN A 249 -29.05 -20.35 11.05
CA ASN A 249 -29.29 -20.19 12.47
C ASN A 249 -27.99 -20.38 13.24
N VAL A 250 -27.85 -19.70 14.38
CA VAL A 250 -26.60 -19.75 15.14
C VAL A 250 -26.73 -20.61 16.38
N SER A 251 -25.98 -21.71 16.44
CA SER A 251 -25.80 -22.45 17.70
C SER A 251 -24.63 -21.91 18.53
N HIS A 252 -24.63 -22.16 19.84
CA HIS A 252 -23.49 -21.84 20.71
C HIS A 252 -22.20 -22.58 20.29
N ARG A 253 -22.34 -23.84 19.84
CA ARG A 253 -21.22 -24.69 19.42
C ARG A 253 -20.51 -24.12 18.19
N GLU A 254 -21.24 -23.71 17.16
CA GLU A 254 -20.64 -23.12 15.97
C GLU A 254 -19.96 -21.78 16.28
N LYS A 255 -20.56 -20.94 17.14
CA LYS A 255 -19.92 -19.71 17.64
C LYS A 255 -18.59 -20.03 18.32
N ARG A 256 -18.60 -20.97 19.24
CA ARG A 256 -17.42 -21.42 19.99
C ARG A 256 -16.32 -21.88 19.03
N ASP A 257 -16.66 -22.73 18.06
CA ASP A 257 -15.68 -23.30 17.14
C ASP A 257 -15.07 -22.22 16.21
N LEU A 258 -15.86 -21.23 15.78
CA LEU A 258 -15.35 -20.07 15.03
C LEU A 258 -14.43 -19.18 15.86
N ILE A 259 -14.77 -18.92 17.14
CA ILE A 259 -13.90 -18.15 18.04
C ILE A 259 -12.60 -18.92 18.32
N MET A 260 -12.67 -20.23 18.49
CA MET A 260 -11.47 -21.07 18.65
C MET A 260 -10.60 -21.08 17.41
N LEU A 261 -11.19 -21.20 16.21
CA LEU A 261 -10.48 -21.09 14.94
C LEU A 261 -9.79 -19.73 14.80
N ARG A 262 -10.49 -18.65 15.15
CA ARG A 262 -9.95 -17.29 15.17
C ARG A 262 -8.79 -17.15 16.15
N ASN A 263 -8.89 -17.70 17.36
CA ASN A 263 -7.79 -17.69 18.34
C ASN A 263 -6.55 -18.42 17.82
N ARG A 264 -6.74 -19.60 17.21
CA ARG A 264 -5.64 -20.36 16.58
C ARG A 264 -5.00 -19.55 15.46
N LEU A 265 -5.78 -18.95 14.59
CA LEU A 265 -5.26 -18.14 13.48
C LEU A 265 -4.45 -16.94 14.02
N VAL A 266 -4.97 -16.25 15.03
CA VAL A 266 -4.29 -15.09 15.63
C VAL A 266 -3.00 -15.47 16.33
N HIS A 267 -2.88 -16.69 16.88
CA HIS A 267 -1.59 -17.18 17.34
C HIS A 267 -0.53 -17.03 16.25
N TYR A 268 -0.73 -17.67 15.10
CA TYR A 268 0.25 -17.61 14.01
C TYR A 268 0.44 -16.19 13.46
N LEU A 269 -0.62 -15.39 13.34
CA LEU A 269 -0.52 -14.02 12.84
C LEU A 269 0.27 -13.09 13.79
N LYS A 270 0.16 -13.26 15.11
CA LYS A 270 0.91 -12.46 16.10
C LYS A 270 2.33 -13.00 16.29
N THR A 271 2.52 -14.31 16.39
CA THR A 271 3.85 -14.90 16.61
C THR A 271 4.81 -14.53 15.49
N ASN A 272 4.35 -14.53 14.23
CA ASN A 272 5.16 -14.07 13.10
C ASN A 272 5.55 -12.58 13.16
N LYS A 273 4.86 -11.77 13.96
CA LYS A 273 5.20 -10.35 14.19
C LYS A 273 6.13 -10.14 15.39
N MET A 274 6.44 -11.19 16.14
CA MET A 274 7.26 -11.16 17.36
C MET A 274 8.57 -11.90 17.12
N ILE A 275 9.35 -11.42 16.14
CA ILE A 275 10.59 -12.08 15.70
C ILE A 275 11.72 -11.81 16.70
N SER A 276 12.24 -12.88 17.33
CA SER A 276 13.45 -12.88 18.15
C SER A 276 14.72 -13.10 17.32
N ASP A 277 15.90 -12.83 17.89
CA ASP A 277 17.18 -13.11 17.25
C ASP A 277 17.54 -14.61 17.31
N PRO A 278 18.23 -15.16 16.28
CA PRO A 278 18.73 -14.53 15.05
C PRO A 278 17.75 -14.57 13.85
N ILE A 279 17.88 -13.62 12.91
CA ILE A 279 17.00 -13.51 11.71
C ILE A 279 17.48 -14.35 10.52
N ASP A 280 18.77 -14.69 10.46
CA ASP A 280 19.36 -15.32 9.27
C ASP A 280 18.76 -16.70 8.94
N ASP A 281 18.19 -17.37 9.94
CA ASP A 281 17.45 -18.64 9.81
C ASP A 281 15.94 -18.47 10.08
N TYR A 282 15.42 -17.24 10.00
CA TYR A 282 14.01 -16.99 10.21
C TYR A 282 13.18 -17.82 9.23
N ILE A 283 12.13 -18.45 9.76
CA ILE A 283 11.07 -19.04 8.98
C ILE A 283 9.72 -18.59 9.54
N PRO A 284 8.74 -18.27 8.68
CA PRO A 284 7.38 -18.03 9.15
C PRO A 284 6.86 -19.25 9.91
N ILE A 285 6.32 -19.02 11.11
CA ILE A 285 5.67 -20.04 11.91
C ILE A 285 4.28 -20.25 11.31
N LEU A 286 4.05 -21.46 10.81
CA LEU A 286 2.85 -21.80 10.07
C LEU A 286 2.13 -22.99 10.71
N PRO A 287 0.80 -23.08 10.56
CA PRO A 287 0.07 -24.31 10.89
C PRO A 287 0.58 -25.51 10.08
N GLU A 288 0.34 -26.72 10.61
CA GLU A 288 0.60 -27.97 9.90
C GLU A 288 -0.10 -28.01 8.53
N PRO A 289 0.55 -28.57 7.50
CA PRO A 289 -0.07 -28.70 6.19
C PRO A 289 -1.21 -29.72 6.20
N ILE A 290 -2.19 -29.49 5.34
CA ILE A 290 -3.28 -30.44 5.14
C ILE A 290 -2.83 -31.66 4.34
N ASN A 291 -3.44 -32.81 4.61
CA ASN A 291 -3.23 -34.03 3.84
C ASN A 291 -4.27 -34.15 2.71
N HIS A 292 -4.17 -33.30 1.68
CA HIS A 292 -5.14 -33.28 0.57
C HIS A 292 -4.53 -32.90 -0.78
N HIS A 293 -4.27 -33.90 -1.64
CA HIS A 293 -3.50 -33.71 -2.87
C HIS A 293 -4.07 -32.66 -3.83
N SER A 294 -5.36 -32.75 -4.17
CA SER A 294 -5.99 -31.85 -5.15
C SER A 294 -6.10 -30.40 -4.66
N ALA A 295 -6.03 -30.18 -3.34
CA ALA A 295 -6.06 -28.84 -2.77
C ALA A 295 -4.66 -28.24 -2.73
N CYS A 296 -3.66 -29.01 -2.31
CA CYS A 296 -2.27 -28.57 -2.29
C CYS A 296 -1.73 -28.30 -3.70
N SER A 297 -1.99 -29.20 -4.67
CA SER A 297 -1.53 -29.06 -6.06
C SER A 297 -2.10 -27.84 -6.80
N LYS A 298 -3.28 -27.37 -6.40
CA LYS A 298 -3.93 -26.17 -6.97
C LYS A 298 -3.77 -24.93 -6.08
N CYS A 299 -3.02 -25.03 -4.98
CA CYS A 299 -2.84 -23.91 -4.07
C CYS A 299 -1.90 -22.88 -4.71
N PRO A 300 -2.30 -21.61 -4.87
CA PRO A 300 -1.42 -20.58 -5.44
C PRO A 300 -0.18 -20.32 -4.56
N TYR A 301 -0.22 -20.73 -3.30
CA TYR A 301 0.88 -20.59 -2.35
C TYR A 301 1.76 -21.85 -2.26
N LEU A 302 1.65 -22.81 -3.18
CA LEU A 302 2.39 -24.09 -3.10
C LEU A 302 3.91 -23.89 -3.01
N THR A 303 4.50 -23.03 -3.85
CA THR A 303 5.94 -22.79 -3.85
C THR A 303 6.41 -22.12 -2.55
N ALA A 304 5.69 -21.09 -2.06
CA ALA A 304 6.02 -20.44 -0.79
C ALA A 304 5.83 -21.39 0.40
N CYS A 305 4.75 -22.16 0.42
CA CYS A 305 4.48 -23.20 1.42
C CYS A 305 5.61 -24.24 1.48
N SER A 306 6.06 -24.69 0.30
CA SER A 306 7.12 -25.69 0.14
C SER A 306 8.50 -25.13 0.47
N ALA A 307 8.75 -23.85 0.19
CA ALA A 307 9.97 -23.16 0.60
C ALA A 307 10.10 -23.12 2.12
N VAL A 308 9.02 -22.81 2.85
CA VAL A 308 9.01 -22.89 4.32
C VAL A 308 9.15 -24.36 4.79
N LEU A 309 8.42 -25.30 4.18
CA LEU A 309 8.52 -26.73 4.54
C LEU A 309 9.92 -27.31 4.32
N SER A 310 10.66 -26.82 3.32
CA SER A 310 12.04 -27.27 3.08
C SER A 310 12.99 -26.98 4.25
N LYS A 311 12.64 -25.98 5.08
CA LYS A 311 13.35 -25.61 6.30
C LYS A 311 12.77 -26.30 7.53
N GLU A 312 11.46 -26.50 7.57
CA GLU A 312 10.80 -27.25 8.65
C GLU A 312 11.19 -28.75 8.61
N GLY A 313 11.41 -29.30 7.41
CA GLY A 313 11.76 -30.71 7.17
C GLY A 313 10.60 -31.50 6.57
N PHE A 314 10.69 -31.89 5.29
CA PHE A 314 9.65 -32.68 4.62
C PHE A 314 9.49 -34.08 5.23
N GLU A 315 10.55 -34.61 5.84
CA GLU A 315 10.58 -35.91 6.52
C GLU A 315 9.63 -35.97 7.72
N LYS A 316 9.37 -34.84 8.39
CA LYS A 316 8.46 -34.72 9.53
C LYS A 316 6.99 -34.91 9.17
N LEU A 317 6.65 -34.78 7.89
CA LEU A 317 5.28 -35.00 7.42
C LEU A 317 4.91 -36.49 7.49
N ASP A 318 3.62 -36.78 7.57
CA ASP A 318 3.12 -38.15 7.42
C ASP A 318 3.56 -38.79 6.10
N LEU A 319 3.76 -40.11 6.10
CA LEU A 319 4.25 -40.87 4.93
C LEU A 319 3.38 -40.68 3.67
N HIS A 320 2.06 -40.54 3.85
CA HIS A 320 1.09 -40.33 2.77
C HIS A 320 0.81 -38.87 2.45
N ASN A 321 1.47 -37.91 3.12
CA ASN A 321 1.22 -36.50 2.85
C ASN A 321 1.68 -36.13 1.43
N PRO A 322 0.81 -35.55 0.59
CA PRO A 322 1.14 -35.23 -0.80
C PRO A 322 2.30 -34.24 -0.94
N LEU A 323 2.54 -33.40 0.06
CA LEU A 323 3.64 -32.43 0.04
C LEU A 323 5.03 -33.07 0.16
N LYS A 324 5.16 -34.34 0.58
CA LYS A 324 6.43 -35.06 0.50
C LYS A 324 6.95 -35.20 -0.93
N ARG A 325 6.03 -35.26 -1.91
CA ARG A 325 6.37 -35.31 -3.34
C ARG A 325 6.20 -33.96 -4.02
N LEU A 326 5.04 -33.31 -3.84
CA LEU A 326 4.74 -32.03 -4.48
C LEU A 326 5.67 -30.91 -4.01
N GLY A 327 6.05 -30.94 -2.73
CA GLY A 327 6.88 -29.92 -2.12
C GLY A 327 8.23 -29.76 -2.82
N PRO A 328 9.10 -30.80 -2.79
CA PRO A 328 10.39 -30.79 -3.48
C PRO A 328 10.30 -30.47 -4.98
N GLN A 329 9.26 -30.97 -5.67
CA GLN A 329 9.03 -30.67 -7.08
C GLN A 329 8.74 -29.19 -7.33
N SER A 330 7.99 -28.54 -6.44
CA SER A 330 7.60 -27.13 -6.60
C SER A 330 8.72 -26.13 -6.33
N ILE A 331 9.84 -26.57 -5.73
CA ILE A 331 11.00 -25.73 -5.39
C ILE A 331 12.30 -26.25 -6.02
N SER A 332 12.25 -27.22 -6.93
CA SER A 332 13.44 -27.86 -7.50
C SER A 332 14.33 -26.89 -8.29
N HIS A 333 13.80 -25.74 -8.71
CA HIS A 333 14.50 -24.66 -9.40
C HIS A 333 15.18 -23.65 -8.44
N LEU A 334 15.06 -23.84 -7.13
CA LEU A 334 15.60 -22.95 -6.10
C LEU A 334 16.77 -23.59 -5.36
N LYS A 335 17.82 -22.81 -5.09
CA LYS A 335 18.88 -23.16 -4.14
C LYS A 335 18.47 -22.79 -2.71
N SER A 336 19.14 -23.36 -1.71
CA SER A 336 18.90 -23.04 -0.29
C SER A 336 19.10 -21.55 0.01
N GLU A 337 20.09 -20.92 -0.62
CA GLU A 337 20.41 -19.49 -0.48
C GLU A 337 19.28 -18.60 -1.04
N HIS A 338 18.61 -19.06 -2.09
CA HIS A 338 17.46 -18.36 -2.68
C HIS A 338 16.30 -18.30 -1.70
N ILE A 339 16.02 -19.43 -1.04
CA ILE A 339 14.99 -19.53 -0.01
C ILE A 339 15.38 -18.68 1.20
N ASN A 340 16.64 -18.78 1.68
CA ASN A 340 17.14 -17.99 2.81
C ASN A 340 16.97 -16.49 2.60
N TYR A 341 17.35 -15.98 1.43
CA TYR A 341 17.20 -14.56 1.13
C TYR A 341 15.73 -14.12 1.21
N VAL A 342 14.80 -14.90 0.64
CA VAL A 342 13.37 -14.57 0.70
C VAL A 342 12.84 -14.63 2.13
N MET A 343 13.25 -15.61 2.94
CA MET A 343 12.79 -15.71 4.33
C MET A 343 13.37 -14.61 5.21
N GLN A 344 14.65 -14.28 5.07
CA GLN A 344 15.30 -13.18 5.77
C GLN A 344 14.61 -11.83 5.45
N TRP A 345 14.35 -11.55 4.17
CA TRP A 345 13.63 -10.34 3.77
C TRP A 345 12.17 -10.33 4.20
N THR A 346 11.53 -11.51 4.31
CA THR A 346 10.20 -11.65 4.91
C THR A 346 10.24 -11.25 6.38
N ALA A 347 11.26 -11.67 7.13
CA ALA A 347 11.47 -11.27 8.52
C ALA A 347 11.63 -9.75 8.68
N PHE A 348 12.46 -9.12 7.82
CA PHE A 348 12.64 -7.67 7.82
C PHE A 348 11.32 -6.93 7.61
N LEU A 349 10.52 -7.36 6.63
CA LEU A 349 9.22 -6.76 6.37
C LEU A 349 8.24 -6.95 7.54
N LEU A 350 8.27 -8.10 8.21
CA LEU A 350 7.46 -8.36 9.40
C LEU A 350 7.89 -7.49 10.60
N LEU A 351 9.19 -7.29 10.80
CA LEU A 351 9.72 -6.38 11.83
C LEU A 351 9.41 -4.91 11.55
N GLU A 352 9.55 -4.47 10.30
CA GLU A 352 9.16 -3.10 9.93
C GLU A 352 7.65 -2.88 10.13
N ASN A 353 6.83 -3.93 9.96
CA ASN A 353 5.40 -3.89 10.26
C ASN A 353 5.08 -3.95 11.76
N SER A 354 5.96 -4.52 12.59
CA SER A 354 5.71 -4.71 14.03
C SER A 354 5.80 -3.41 14.85
N ILE A 355 6.11 -2.27 14.21
CA ILE A 355 6.27 -0.96 14.85
C ILE A 355 4.96 -0.46 15.46
N GLU A 356 3.80 -0.89 14.97
CA GLU A 356 2.51 -0.68 15.66
C GLU A 356 2.54 -1.18 17.13
N ASN A 357 3.44 -2.10 17.48
CA ASN A 357 3.58 -2.59 18.86
C ASN A 357 4.61 -1.79 19.69
N THR A 358 5.53 -1.04 19.07
CA THR A 358 6.54 -0.24 19.81
C THR A 358 5.87 0.97 20.46
N GLY A 359 6.18 1.26 21.73
CA GLY A 359 5.53 2.29 22.55
C GLY A 359 5.84 3.74 22.18
N ASP A 360 6.35 4.00 20.97
CA ASP A 360 6.64 5.35 20.51
C ASP A 360 5.34 6.09 20.19
N ASN A 361 5.08 7.19 20.91
CA ASN A 361 3.89 8.05 20.81
C ASN A 361 3.64 8.67 19.42
N LEU A 362 4.54 8.44 18.46
CA LEU A 362 4.47 8.96 17.09
C LEU A 362 3.76 8.02 16.10
N CYS A 363 3.61 6.72 16.41
CA CYS A 363 2.92 5.77 15.54
C CYS A 363 1.49 5.52 16.02
N VAL A 364 0.51 5.70 15.13
CA VAL A 364 -0.91 5.47 15.43
C VAL A 364 -1.16 3.97 15.53
N LYS A 365 -1.40 3.44 16.73
CA LYS A 365 -1.81 2.04 16.90
C LYS A 365 -3.26 1.90 16.50
N SER A 366 -3.57 0.98 15.58
CA SER A 366 -4.97 0.72 15.21
C SER A 366 -5.84 0.36 16.41
N SER A 367 -5.25 -0.33 17.40
CA SER A 367 -5.91 -0.68 18.66
C SER A 367 -6.36 0.52 19.49
N ASP A 368 -5.66 1.66 19.40
CA ASP A 368 -6.02 2.88 20.12
C ASP A 368 -7.46 3.31 19.83
N LEU A 369 -7.99 2.96 18.65
CA LEU A 369 -9.35 3.26 18.24
C LEU A 369 -10.42 2.68 19.19
N TRP A 370 -10.10 1.56 19.85
CA TRP A 370 -10.99 0.88 20.81
C TRP A 370 -10.36 0.64 22.19
N THR A 371 -9.10 0.97 22.40
CA THR A 371 -8.45 0.92 23.72
C THR A 371 -8.33 2.28 24.39
N LEU A 372 -8.48 3.39 23.66
CA LEU A 372 -8.44 4.75 24.19
C LEU A 372 -9.70 5.54 23.86
N SER A 373 -10.07 6.48 24.74
CA SER A 373 -11.15 7.41 24.45
C SER A 373 -10.77 8.35 23.29
N PHE A 374 -11.78 8.82 22.54
CA PHE A 374 -11.55 9.77 21.45
C PHE A 374 -10.90 11.09 21.93
N LEU A 375 -11.14 11.49 23.18
CA LEU A 375 -10.51 12.68 23.80
C LEU A 375 -9.01 12.46 24.07
N GLU A 376 -8.62 11.27 24.52
CA GLU A 376 -7.20 10.93 24.70
C GLU A 376 -6.48 10.86 23.35
N ARG A 377 -7.13 10.31 22.32
CA ARG A 377 -6.58 10.26 20.96
C ARG A 377 -6.44 11.67 20.35
N GLU A 378 -7.37 12.57 20.63
CA GLU A 378 -7.30 13.97 20.20
C GLU A 378 -6.17 14.73 20.90
N LYS A 379 -5.94 14.49 22.20
CA LYS A 379 -4.77 15.03 22.92
C LYS A 379 -3.44 14.56 22.31
N ARG A 380 -3.41 13.36 21.74
CA ARG A 380 -2.26 12.81 20.99
C ARG A 380 -2.16 13.34 19.55
N GLY A 381 -3.14 14.12 19.09
CA GLY A 381 -3.22 14.65 17.73
C GLY A 381 -3.66 13.65 16.67
N ASN A 382 -4.13 12.46 17.04
CA ASN A 382 -4.47 11.37 16.11
C ASN A 382 -5.96 11.25 15.81
N CYS A 383 -6.79 12.05 16.48
CA CYS A 383 -8.24 12.09 16.34
C CYS A 383 -8.72 13.54 16.24
N ILE A 384 -9.72 13.77 15.39
CA ILE A 384 -10.56 14.98 15.41
C ILE A 384 -11.92 14.54 15.92
N SER A 385 -12.25 14.94 17.15
CA SER A 385 -13.45 14.46 17.84
C SER A 385 -14.63 15.45 17.76
N LEU A 386 -15.81 15.01 18.18
CA LEU A 386 -17.02 15.85 18.34
C LEU A 386 -17.39 16.59 17.05
N LEU A 387 -17.54 15.86 15.95
CA LEU A 387 -17.89 16.41 14.64
C LEU A 387 -19.36 16.17 14.29
N LYS A 388 -19.99 17.14 13.65
CA LYS A 388 -21.34 17.06 13.09
C LYS A 388 -21.29 17.24 11.58
N ILE A 389 -22.15 16.50 10.88
CA ILE A 389 -22.33 16.67 9.44
C ILE A 389 -23.10 17.98 9.23
N LYS A 390 -22.50 18.91 8.49
CA LYS A 390 -23.13 20.18 8.12
C LYS A 390 -23.93 20.02 6.84
N ASN A 391 -23.27 19.52 5.80
CA ASN A 391 -23.85 19.29 4.48
C ASN A 391 -23.33 17.95 3.97
N VAL A 392 -24.23 17.07 3.54
CA VAL A 392 -23.86 15.93 2.69
C VAL A 392 -23.91 16.41 1.24
N VAL A 393 -22.76 16.42 0.58
CA VAL A 393 -22.69 16.78 -0.84
C VAL A 393 -22.66 15.49 -1.66
N LYS A 394 -23.57 15.48 -2.64
CA LYS A 394 -23.78 14.54 -3.76
C LYS A 394 -22.71 13.46 -3.96
N GLU A 395 -23.18 12.24 -4.20
CA GLU A 395 -22.37 11.11 -4.68
C GLU A 395 -21.42 11.56 -5.80
N GLN A 396 -20.12 11.40 -5.57
CA GLN A 396 -19.08 11.72 -6.53
C GLN A 396 -18.55 10.44 -7.17
N LYS A 397 -18.49 10.43 -8.50
CA LYS A 397 -17.91 9.34 -9.32
C LYS A 397 -18.49 7.95 -9.04
N ASN A 398 -19.77 7.85 -8.64
CA ASN A 398 -20.45 6.59 -8.27
C ASN A 398 -19.70 5.73 -7.22
N ARG A 399 -18.83 6.34 -6.39
CA ARG A 399 -17.99 5.59 -5.44
C ARG A 399 -17.83 6.24 -4.08
N TYR A 400 -17.77 7.57 -4.01
CA TYR A 400 -17.50 8.28 -2.76
C TYR A 400 -18.59 9.31 -2.46
N TYR A 401 -18.82 9.53 -1.17
CA TYR A 401 -19.73 10.54 -0.63
C TYR A 401 -18.90 11.66 -0.01
N LEU A 402 -19.09 12.89 -0.49
CA LEU A 402 -18.44 14.06 0.09
C LEU A 402 -19.23 14.51 1.32
N ASN A 403 -18.59 14.47 2.48
CA ASN A 403 -19.18 14.89 3.74
C ASN A 403 -18.38 16.06 4.30
N THR A 404 -19.07 17.20 4.49
CA THR A 404 -18.50 18.36 5.19
C THR A 404 -18.90 18.29 6.65
N MET A 405 -17.90 18.26 7.54
CA MET A 405 -18.11 18.17 8.97
C MET A 405 -17.52 19.38 9.70
N GLU A 406 -18.18 19.81 10.78
CA GLU A 406 -17.73 20.89 11.67
C GLU A 406 -17.77 20.43 13.14
N LYS A 407 -17.04 21.13 14.03
CA LYS A 407 -17.09 20.84 15.47
C LYS A 407 -18.51 21.06 16.02
N SER A 408 -18.93 20.19 16.94
CA SER A 408 -20.21 20.29 17.64
C SER A 408 -20.36 21.62 18.36
N ASP A 409 -19.26 22.14 18.93
CA ASP A 409 -19.16 23.47 19.49
C ASP A 409 -18.46 24.40 18.48
N LYS A 410 -19.11 25.50 18.10
CA LYS A 410 -18.59 26.46 17.12
C LYS A 410 -17.43 27.31 17.65
N SER A 411 -17.23 27.33 18.97
CA SER A 411 -16.09 28.02 19.60
C SER A 411 -14.80 27.21 19.50
N ASP A 412 -14.91 25.88 19.33
CA ASP A 412 -13.77 24.99 19.19
C ASP A 412 -13.22 24.99 17.75
N LYS A 413 -11.90 25.18 17.64
CA LYS A 413 -11.17 25.06 16.37
C LYS A 413 -10.65 23.64 16.17
N ILE A 414 -10.63 23.20 14.92
CA ILE A 414 -9.98 21.94 14.51
C ILE A 414 -8.47 22.11 14.66
N LYS A 415 -7.86 21.30 15.53
CA LYS A 415 -6.41 21.16 15.64
C LYS A 415 -5.96 20.04 14.73
N PHE A 416 -5.17 20.35 13.69
CA PHE A 416 -4.82 19.40 12.63
C PHE A 416 -3.32 19.10 12.52
N THR A 417 -2.56 19.20 13.61
CA THR A 417 -1.08 19.05 13.62
C THR A 417 -0.57 17.76 12.96
N ASN A 418 -1.38 16.68 12.92
CA ASN A 418 -1.02 15.42 12.25
C ASN A 418 -1.91 15.03 11.05
N PHE A 419 -2.84 15.90 10.65
CA PHE A 419 -3.77 15.66 9.54
C PHE A 419 -3.42 16.54 8.33
N SER A 420 -3.49 15.95 7.14
CA SER A 420 -3.26 16.64 5.87
C SER A 420 -4.18 16.11 4.79
N VAL A 421 -4.39 16.90 3.74
CA VAL A 421 -5.14 16.48 2.55
C VAL A 421 -4.56 15.17 1.99
N ASN A 422 -5.43 14.28 1.55
CA ASN A 422 -5.15 12.89 1.13
C ASN A 422 -4.75 11.92 2.24
N ASN A 423 -4.76 12.31 3.53
CA ASN A 423 -4.64 11.32 4.60
C ASN A 423 -5.85 10.39 4.57
N TYR A 424 -5.59 9.09 4.69
CA TYR A 424 -6.63 8.09 4.87
C TYR A 424 -7.12 8.11 6.31
N ILE A 425 -8.43 7.98 6.47
CA ILE A 425 -9.09 8.18 7.74
C ILE A 425 -10.18 7.14 7.96
N VAL A 426 -10.46 6.90 9.23
CA VAL A 426 -11.57 6.08 9.71
C VAL A 426 -12.53 7.00 10.44
N VAL A 427 -13.82 6.91 10.10
CA VAL A 427 -14.90 7.64 10.79
C VAL A 427 -15.60 6.69 11.73
N SER A 428 -15.78 7.13 12.97
CA SER A 428 -16.44 6.37 14.03
C SER A 428 -17.54 7.22 14.68
N THR A 429 -18.49 6.54 15.30
CA THR A 429 -19.52 7.15 16.17
C THR A 429 -19.20 6.83 17.62
N ARG A 430 -19.90 7.44 18.58
CA ARG A 430 -19.73 7.10 20.01
C ARG A 430 -19.93 5.61 20.35
N ARG A 431 -20.73 4.87 19.56
CA ARG A 431 -21.10 3.46 19.83
C ARG A 431 -20.50 2.45 18.87
N ARG A 432 -20.17 2.88 17.64
CA ARG A 432 -19.65 2.01 16.58
C ARG A 432 -18.36 2.58 16.03
N ASN A 433 -17.33 1.74 16.05
CA ASN A 433 -16.04 2.03 15.42
C ASN A 433 -16.11 1.79 13.91
N ALA A 434 -15.37 2.59 13.15
CA ALA A 434 -15.14 2.40 11.72
C ALA A 434 -16.43 2.26 10.88
N VAL A 435 -17.41 3.13 11.11
CA VAL A 435 -18.67 3.14 10.35
C VAL A 435 -18.45 3.49 8.87
N ALA A 436 -17.43 4.29 8.56
CA ALA A 436 -16.99 4.61 7.21
C ALA A 436 -15.48 4.82 7.15
N THR A 437 -14.93 4.72 5.96
CA THR A 437 -13.51 4.97 5.68
C THR A 437 -13.34 5.84 4.44
N GLY A 438 -12.23 6.57 4.35
CA GLY A 438 -12.06 7.52 3.26
C GLY A 438 -10.79 8.35 3.33
N PHE A 439 -10.83 9.50 2.67
CA PHE A 439 -9.69 10.42 2.62
C PHE A 439 -10.13 11.86 2.90
N ILE A 440 -9.22 12.64 3.47
CA ILE A 440 -9.39 14.09 3.62
C ILE A 440 -9.24 14.76 2.26
N SER A 441 -10.26 15.51 1.82
CA SER A 441 -10.22 16.32 0.60
C SER A 441 -9.82 17.76 0.88
N ALA A 442 -10.28 18.32 2.00
CA ALA A 442 -9.89 19.66 2.46
C ALA A 442 -10.00 19.74 3.99
N ILE A 443 -9.21 20.63 4.60
CA ILE A 443 -9.23 20.87 6.03
C ILE A 443 -9.00 22.36 6.30
N THR A 444 -9.81 22.94 7.16
CA THR A 444 -9.71 24.33 7.64
C THR A 444 -9.76 24.33 9.17
N GLU A 445 -9.61 25.50 9.81
CA GLU A 445 -9.77 25.63 11.26
C GLU A 445 -11.20 25.34 11.75
N THR A 446 -12.20 25.38 10.88
CA THR A 446 -13.62 25.31 11.25
C THR A 446 -14.36 24.12 10.61
N SER A 447 -13.83 23.54 9.53
CA SER A 447 -14.48 22.46 8.80
C SER A 447 -13.48 21.46 8.22
N ILE A 448 -13.93 20.23 8.04
CA ILE A 448 -13.20 19.18 7.35
C ILE A 448 -14.08 18.53 6.29
N ASP A 449 -13.56 18.42 5.08
CA ASP A 449 -14.20 17.76 3.97
C ASP A 449 -13.57 16.38 3.76
N VAL A 450 -14.40 15.34 3.83
CA VAL A 450 -13.98 13.95 3.68
C VAL A 450 -14.74 13.23 2.57
N LEU A 451 -14.02 12.50 1.74
CA LEU A 451 -14.57 11.59 0.73
C LEU A 451 -14.65 10.20 1.33
N LEU A 452 -15.87 9.74 1.64
CA LEU A 452 -16.13 8.49 2.34
C LEU A 452 -16.73 7.43 1.42
N ASP A 453 -16.49 6.16 1.75
CA ASP A 453 -17.08 5.01 1.07
C ASP A 453 -18.59 4.84 1.31
N ARG A 454 -19.17 5.61 2.24
CA ARG A 454 -20.57 5.50 2.68
C ARG A 454 -21.19 6.86 2.97
N ASP A 455 -22.52 6.91 2.82
CA ASP A 455 -23.35 8.04 3.21
C ASP A 455 -23.69 7.96 4.70
N LEU A 456 -23.13 8.87 5.49
CA LEU A 456 -23.28 8.88 6.94
C LEU A 456 -24.62 9.45 7.42
N SER A 457 -25.40 10.13 6.56
CA SER A 457 -26.69 10.73 6.95
C SER A 457 -27.70 9.70 7.47
N LYS A 458 -27.55 8.45 7.06
CA LYS A 458 -28.43 7.33 7.43
C LYS A 458 -28.19 6.77 8.82
N LEU A 459 -27.06 7.07 9.44
CA LEU A 459 -26.65 6.43 10.70
C LEU A 459 -27.34 6.99 11.95
N GLY A 460 -28.20 8.02 11.82
CA GLY A 460 -28.95 8.63 12.93
C GLY A 460 -28.07 9.16 14.08
N SER A 461 -26.76 9.27 13.86
CA SER A 461 -25.79 9.69 14.87
C SER A 461 -25.58 11.19 14.80
N ASN A 462 -25.61 11.84 15.96
CA ASN A 462 -25.41 13.28 16.07
C ASN A 462 -23.93 13.67 16.20
N GLU A 463 -23.01 12.72 16.39
CA GLU A 463 -21.60 13.02 16.56
C GLU A 463 -20.68 11.93 16.01
N PHE A 464 -19.70 12.38 15.25
CA PHE A 464 -18.67 11.57 14.62
C PHE A 464 -17.29 11.97 15.15
N HIS A 465 -16.33 11.06 15.01
CA HIS A 465 -14.93 11.35 15.21
C HIS A 465 -14.11 10.71 14.09
N ILE A 466 -13.04 11.41 13.69
CA ILE A 466 -12.19 11.06 12.58
C ILE A 466 -10.81 10.70 13.13
N ASP A 467 -10.36 9.50 12.82
CA ASP A 467 -9.03 9.04 13.20
C ASP A 467 -8.14 8.89 11.98
N LYS A 468 -6.88 9.29 12.15
CA LYS A 468 -5.86 8.99 11.15
C LYS A 468 -5.64 7.47 11.12
N HIS A 469 -5.65 6.89 9.93
CA HIS A 469 -5.39 5.48 9.75
C HIS A 469 -4.45 5.31 8.56
N GLU A 470 -3.27 4.71 8.76
CA GLU A 470 -2.39 4.41 7.64
C GLU A 470 -2.86 3.13 6.95
N PRO A 471 -3.21 3.17 5.64
CA PRO A 471 -3.63 1.98 4.95
C PRO A 471 -2.41 1.07 4.82
N GLN A 472 -2.53 -0.17 5.28
CA GLN A 472 -1.46 -1.19 5.26
C GLN A 472 -0.93 -1.54 3.85
N SER A 473 -1.41 -0.89 2.79
CA SER A 473 -1.19 -1.19 1.37
C SER A 473 0.27 -1.29 0.88
N ILE A 474 1.23 -0.62 1.52
CA ILE A 474 2.66 -0.65 1.11
C ILE A 474 3.28 -2.03 1.38
N ILE A 475 2.85 -2.69 2.45
CA ILE A 475 3.50 -3.89 2.99
C ILE A 475 3.15 -5.14 2.15
N PRO A 476 1.88 -5.41 1.80
CA PRO A 476 1.51 -6.49 0.86
C PRO A 476 2.25 -6.43 -0.48
N PHE A 477 2.47 -5.22 -1.01
CA PHE A 477 3.21 -5.05 -2.26
C PHE A 477 4.66 -5.52 -2.12
N ASN A 478 5.35 -5.17 -1.03
CA ASN A 478 6.73 -5.59 -0.83
C ASN A 478 6.86 -7.12 -0.64
N PHE A 479 5.91 -7.76 0.05
CA PHE A 479 5.88 -9.22 0.17
C PHE A 479 5.62 -9.91 -1.17
N SER A 480 4.63 -9.46 -1.94
CA SER A 480 4.34 -10.03 -3.26
C SER A 480 5.49 -9.80 -4.25
N SER A 481 6.09 -8.61 -4.25
CA SER A 481 7.30 -8.29 -5.02
C SER A 481 8.46 -9.21 -4.66
N LEU A 482 8.70 -9.46 -3.36
CA LEU A 482 9.73 -10.39 -2.89
C LEU A 482 9.45 -11.83 -3.34
N ALA A 483 8.20 -12.26 -3.26
CA ALA A 483 7.78 -13.61 -3.63
C ALA A 483 7.97 -13.93 -5.12
N LEU A 484 8.07 -12.92 -6.01
CA LEU A 484 8.44 -13.12 -7.42
C LEU A 484 9.78 -13.88 -7.55
N LEU A 485 10.71 -13.72 -6.60
CA LEU A 485 11.98 -14.46 -6.62
C LEU A 485 11.79 -15.97 -6.42
N LEU A 486 10.67 -16.43 -5.83
CA LEU A 486 10.39 -17.85 -5.69
C LEU A 486 9.83 -18.48 -6.97
N GLU A 487 9.35 -17.68 -7.93
CA GLU A 487 8.71 -18.21 -9.14
C GLU A 487 9.67 -19.01 -10.04
N PRO A 488 9.17 -20.05 -10.72
CA PRO A 488 9.93 -20.84 -11.70
C PRO A 488 9.97 -20.17 -13.08
N SER A 489 10.13 -18.84 -13.13
CA SER A 489 10.24 -18.08 -14.38
C SER A 489 11.72 -17.81 -14.74
N GLU A 490 12.00 -17.62 -16.03
CA GLU A 490 13.34 -17.27 -16.51
C GLU A 490 13.84 -15.95 -15.89
N ASN A 491 12.99 -14.93 -15.87
CA ASN A 491 13.32 -13.64 -15.26
C ASN A 491 13.60 -13.78 -13.76
N SER A 492 12.80 -14.55 -13.02
CA SER A 492 13.05 -14.80 -11.60
C SER A 492 14.37 -15.55 -11.40
N ALA A 493 14.68 -16.55 -12.23
CA ALA A 493 15.97 -17.24 -12.20
C ALA A 493 17.15 -16.28 -12.44
N GLN A 494 17.03 -15.40 -13.43
CA GLN A 494 18.02 -14.39 -13.75
C GLN A 494 18.20 -13.38 -12.60
N LEU A 495 17.10 -12.93 -11.98
CA LEU A 495 17.16 -12.06 -10.81
C LEU A 495 17.82 -12.76 -9.62
N ARG A 496 17.50 -14.03 -9.35
CA ARG A 496 18.16 -14.80 -8.29
C ARG A 496 19.66 -14.92 -8.53
N LYS A 497 20.06 -15.19 -9.78
CA LYS A 497 21.47 -15.27 -10.21
C LYS A 497 22.26 -13.99 -9.90
N PHE A 498 21.69 -12.81 -10.17
CA PHE A 498 22.40 -11.55 -9.95
C PHE A 498 22.21 -10.96 -8.54
N ILE A 499 21.01 -11.04 -7.98
CA ILE A 499 20.70 -10.45 -6.67
C ILE A 499 21.19 -11.33 -5.53
N ILE A 500 20.96 -12.65 -5.62
CA ILE A 500 21.21 -13.58 -4.52
C ILE A 500 22.59 -14.22 -4.68
N ASP A 501 22.85 -14.83 -5.85
CA ASP A 501 24.12 -15.51 -6.12
C ASP A 501 25.26 -14.51 -6.42
N LYS A 502 24.92 -13.22 -6.61
CA LYS A 502 25.86 -12.10 -6.83
C LYS A 502 26.81 -12.31 -8.00
N GLU A 503 26.34 -13.00 -9.04
CA GLU A 503 27.12 -13.15 -10.28
C GLU A 503 27.35 -11.79 -10.94
N ILE A 504 28.50 -11.64 -11.60
CA ILE A 504 28.85 -10.41 -12.33
C ILE A 504 28.29 -10.55 -13.76
N PRO A 505 27.58 -9.53 -14.29
CA PRO A 505 27.04 -9.57 -15.64
C PRO A 505 28.17 -9.44 -16.67
N SER A 506 27.97 -10.00 -17.85
CA SER A 506 28.86 -9.79 -18.99
C SER A 506 28.62 -8.42 -19.62
N PHE A 507 29.70 -7.90 -20.22
CA PHE A 507 29.69 -6.66 -20.99
C PHE A 507 30.24 -6.97 -22.38
N LEU A 508 29.46 -6.66 -23.41
CA LEU A 508 29.88 -6.77 -24.80
C LEU A 508 31.05 -5.81 -25.07
N SER A 509 31.96 -6.22 -25.96
CA SER A 509 33.00 -5.32 -26.44
C SER A 509 32.35 -4.13 -27.16
N SER A 510 32.69 -2.90 -26.74
CA SER A 510 32.26 -1.72 -27.49
C SER A 510 32.88 -1.76 -28.88
N ASP A 511 32.07 -1.90 -29.91
CA ASP A 511 32.53 -1.89 -31.29
C ASP A 511 32.58 -0.45 -31.86
N ASN A 512 33.21 -0.30 -33.02
CA ASN A 512 33.27 0.98 -33.71
C ASN A 512 31.88 1.48 -34.13
N HIS A 513 30.93 0.57 -34.37
CA HIS A 513 29.55 0.91 -34.76
C HIS A 513 28.78 1.61 -33.64
N LEU A 514 28.80 1.10 -32.41
CA LEU A 514 28.15 1.71 -31.26
C LEU A 514 28.72 3.11 -30.98
N ASN A 515 30.06 3.22 -30.99
CA ASN A 515 30.73 4.50 -30.78
C ASN A 515 30.39 5.51 -31.88
N SER A 516 30.32 5.06 -33.14
CA SER A 516 29.90 5.90 -34.27
C SER A 516 28.43 6.34 -34.13
N PHE A 517 27.54 5.42 -33.78
CA PHE A 517 26.12 5.70 -33.54
C PHE A 517 25.89 6.73 -32.43
N ILE A 518 26.57 6.56 -31.30
CA ILE A 518 26.48 7.51 -30.17
C ILE A 518 26.94 8.90 -30.60
N LYS A 519 28.03 8.98 -31.37
CA LYS A 519 28.54 10.26 -31.90
C LYS A 519 27.56 10.89 -32.90
N SER A 520 27.04 10.10 -33.85
CA SER A 520 26.10 10.61 -34.87
C SER A 520 24.74 11.02 -34.30
N SER A 521 24.35 10.49 -33.14
CA SER A 521 23.08 10.86 -32.48
C SER A 521 23.07 12.32 -32.00
N GLY A 522 24.23 12.94 -31.77
CA GLY A 522 24.35 14.29 -31.18
C GLY A 522 23.92 14.40 -29.70
N LEU A 523 23.33 13.34 -29.11
CA LEU A 523 22.75 13.35 -27.76
C LEU A 523 23.80 13.46 -26.64
N THR A 524 25.05 13.09 -26.94
CA THR A 524 26.15 13.08 -25.96
C THR A 524 27.09 14.27 -26.11
N LEU A 525 26.82 15.23 -27.01
CA LEU A 525 27.72 16.36 -27.28
C LEU A 525 28.05 17.18 -26.02
N ASN A 526 27.03 17.43 -25.20
CA ASN A 526 27.14 18.23 -23.97
C ASN A 526 27.52 17.41 -22.73
N LEU A 527 27.79 16.11 -22.87
CA LEU A 527 28.17 15.24 -21.77
C LEU A 527 29.69 15.19 -21.60
N ASN A 528 30.15 15.14 -20.35
CA ASN A 528 31.56 14.96 -20.04
C ASN A 528 32.01 13.48 -20.23
N SER A 529 33.32 13.25 -20.13
CA SER A 529 33.93 11.91 -20.34
C SER A 529 33.36 10.84 -19.41
N SER A 530 33.18 11.15 -18.12
CA SER A 530 32.63 10.20 -17.14
C SER A 530 31.20 9.80 -17.47
N GLN A 531 30.36 10.75 -17.91
CA GLN A 531 28.99 10.50 -18.32
C GLN A 531 28.92 9.67 -19.61
N LYS A 532 29.77 9.98 -20.61
CA LYS A 532 29.90 9.20 -21.85
C LYS A 532 30.32 7.76 -21.58
N SER A 533 31.33 7.57 -20.73
CA SER A 533 31.79 6.24 -20.33
C SER A 533 30.70 5.45 -19.61
N ALA A 534 29.91 6.09 -18.74
CA ALA A 534 28.80 5.44 -18.04
C ALA A 534 27.71 4.97 -19.02
N ILE A 535 27.38 5.80 -20.02
CA ILE A 535 26.43 5.43 -21.08
C ILE A 535 26.94 4.23 -21.87
N ILE A 536 28.19 4.27 -22.36
CA ILE A 536 28.76 3.17 -23.16
C ILE A 536 28.73 1.87 -22.34
N LYS A 537 29.24 1.89 -21.12
CA LYS A 537 29.26 0.71 -20.23
C LYS A 537 27.85 0.14 -20.00
N THR A 538 26.86 1.01 -19.85
CA THR A 538 25.46 0.60 -19.68
C THR A 538 24.87 -0.01 -20.95
N LEU A 539 25.14 0.58 -22.12
CA LEU A 539 24.64 0.07 -23.41
C LEU A 539 25.26 -1.29 -23.79
N THR A 540 26.49 -1.56 -23.34
CA THR A 540 27.18 -2.84 -23.53
C THR A 540 26.84 -3.90 -22.49
N ALA A 541 26.08 -3.58 -21.44
CA ALA A 541 25.76 -4.53 -20.38
C ALA A 541 24.65 -5.50 -20.82
N ASP A 542 24.83 -6.79 -20.57
CA ASP A 542 23.84 -7.81 -20.93
C ASP A 542 22.66 -7.89 -19.94
N ASN A 543 22.91 -7.59 -18.65
CA ASN A 543 21.91 -7.80 -17.60
C ASN A 543 21.76 -6.63 -16.63
N TYR A 544 22.85 -6.07 -16.10
CA TYR A 544 22.74 -4.86 -15.30
C TYR A 544 23.99 -3.99 -15.29
N ALA A 545 23.80 -2.72 -14.99
CA ALA A 545 24.86 -1.74 -14.76
C ALA A 545 24.47 -0.78 -13.63
N LEU A 546 25.48 -0.20 -12.98
CA LEU A 546 25.26 0.78 -11.91
C LEU A 546 25.87 2.14 -12.30
N ILE A 547 25.16 3.22 -12.00
CA ILE A 547 25.66 4.58 -12.18
C ILE A 547 25.68 5.26 -10.81
N LYS A 548 26.86 5.36 -10.23
CA LYS A 548 27.10 6.13 -9.00
C LYS A 548 27.28 7.59 -9.38
N GLY A 549 26.30 8.42 -9.08
CA GLY A 549 26.37 9.85 -9.39
C GLY A 549 26.41 10.72 -8.16
N MET A 550 27.58 11.31 -7.89
CA MET A 550 27.78 12.21 -6.76
C MET A 550 26.94 13.49 -6.89
N PRO A 551 26.79 14.31 -5.84
CA PRO A 551 25.98 15.53 -5.87
C PRO A 551 26.39 16.49 -6.99
N GLY A 552 25.41 16.96 -7.76
CA GLY A 552 25.64 17.95 -8.83
C GLY A 552 26.27 17.40 -10.12
N THR A 553 26.48 16.09 -10.26
CA THR A 553 27.17 15.49 -11.42
C THR A 553 26.30 15.31 -12.67
N GLY A 554 25.07 15.82 -12.65
CA GLY A 554 24.16 15.71 -13.79
C GLY A 554 23.60 14.31 -14.01
N LYS A 555 23.40 13.52 -12.94
CA LYS A 555 22.77 12.18 -12.97
C LYS A 555 21.58 12.11 -13.93
N THR A 556 20.57 12.96 -13.70
CA THR A 556 19.34 12.97 -14.49
C THR A 556 19.61 13.28 -15.96
N SER A 557 20.54 14.19 -16.28
CA SER A 557 20.94 14.48 -17.67
C SER A 557 21.60 13.28 -18.35
N THR A 558 22.46 12.55 -17.64
CA THR A 558 23.07 11.30 -18.14
C THR A 558 22.02 10.25 -18.41
N VAL A 559 21.07 10.07 -17.48
CA VAL A 559 19.99 9.09 -17.62
C VAL A 559 19.05 9.44 -18.78
N VAL A 560 18.71 10.71 -18.96
CA VAL A 560 17.88 11.16 -20.09
C VAL A 560 18.55 10.85 -21.44
N ALA A 561 19.86 11.13 -21.56
CA ALA A 561 20.60 10.79 -22.77
C ALA A 561 20.68 9.27 -23.01
N LEU A 562 20.85 8.48 -21.95
CA LEU A 562 20.81 7.01 -22.01
C LEU A 562 19.45 6.51 -22.51
N ILE A 563 18.34 7.01 -21.96
CA ILE A 563 16.98 6.65 -22.37
C ILE A 563 16.76 6.97 -23.85
N GLN A 564 17.17 8.17 -24.27
CA GLN A 564 17.07 8.58 -25.68
C GLN A 564 17.81 7.63 -26.61
N LEU A 565 19.05 7.25 -26.27
CA LEU A 565 19.84 6.30 -27.05
C LEU A 565 19.19 4.91 -27.09
N LEU A 566 18.70 4.41 -25.96
CA LEU A 566 18.01 3.11 -25.88
C LEU A 566 16.78 3.08 -26.79
N VAL A 567 15.97 4.15 -26.79
CA VAL A 567 14.78 4.24 -27.65
C VAL A 567 15.14 4.38 -29.12
N LEU A 568 16.21 5.12 -29.46
CA LEU A 568 16.73 5.17 -30.84
C LEU A 568 17.24 3.81 -31.32
N MET A 569 17.71 2.95 -30.41
CA MET A 569 18.05 1.55 -30.68
C MET A 569 16.83 0.61 -30.70
N GLY A 570 15.60 1.14 -30.61
CA GLY A 570 14.36 0.38 -30.63
C GLY A 570 14.05 -0.37 -29.32
N ARG A 571 14.75 -0.05 -28.22
CA ARG A 571 14.53 -0.70 -26.91
C ARG A 571 13.44 0.00 -26.12
N SER A 572 12.59 -0.79 -25.47
CA SER A 572 11.59 -0.31 -24.53
C SER A 572 12.18 -0.07 -23.14
N VAL A 573 11.78 1.03 -22.49
CA VAL A 573 12.35 1.49 -21.22
C VAL A 573 11.27 1.69 -20.15
N LEU A 574 11.45 1.04 -19.01
CA LEU A 574 10.72 1.31 -17.78
C LEU A 574 11.55 2.28 -16.92
N VAL A 575 10.99 3.41 -16.53
CA VAL A 575 11.60 4.37 -15.62
C VAL A 575 10.90 4.31 -14.28
N THR A 576 11.65 4.10 -13.21
CA THR A 576 11.10 4.03 -11.86
C THR A 576 11.97 4.71 -10.81
N SER A 577 11.36 5.02 -9.67
CA SER A 577 12.01 5.57 -8.47
C SER A 577 11.12 5.40 -7.24
N HIS A 578 11.67 5.69 -6.05
CA HIS A 578 10.92 5.69 -4.80
C HIS A 578 9.77 6.71 -4.81
N THR A 579 10.03 7.93 -5.30
CA THR A 579 9.10 9.06 -5.17
C THR A 579 8.49 9.48 -6.50
N HIS A 580 7.29 10.07 -6.46
CA HIS A 580 6.66 10.64 -7.65
C HIS A 580 7.52 11.75 -8.26
N SER A 581 8.06 12.64 -7.44
CA SER A 581 8.86 13.78 -7.90
C SER A 581 10.13 13.36 -8.64
N ALA A 582 10.82 12.29 -8.20
CA ALA A 582 12.01 11.81 -8.90
C ALA A 582 11.68 11.30 -10.31
N VAL A 583 10.63 10.47 -10.44
CA VAL A 583 10.12 10.00 -11.74
C VAL A 583 9.73 11.20 -12.62
N ASP A 584 8.95 12.12 -12.06
CA ASP A 584 8.40 13.25 -12.81
C ASP A 584 9.51 14.21 -13.28
N ASN A 585 10.53 14.47 -12.46
CA ASN A 585 11.67 15.32 -12.83
C ASN A 585 12.40 14.78 -14.07
N LEU A 586 12.60 13.47 -14.15
CA LEU A 586 13.21 12.81 -15.30
C LEU A 586 12.28 12.89 -16.52
N LEU A 587 10.99 12.58 -16.35
CA LEU A 587 10.00 12.63 -17.44
C LEU A 587 9.76 14.05 -17.97
N LEU A 588 9.89 15.09 -17.15
CA LEU A 588 9.82 16.49 -17.57
C LEU A 588 10.94 16.85 -18.54
N LEU A 589 12.13 16.30 -18.36
CA LEU A 589 13.24 16.49 -19.31
C LEU A 589 12.97 15.75 -20.62
N LEU A 590 12.43 14.53 -20.57
CA LEU A 590 11.98 13.82 -21.78
C LEU A 590 10.87 14.58 -22.50
N HIS A 591 9.93 15.18 -21.75
CA HIS A 591 8.85 15.98 -22.29
C HIS A 591 9.38 17.22 -23.02
N LYS A 592 10.34 17.94 -22.42
CA LYS A 592 11.02 19.08 -23.05
C LYS A 592 11.74 18.68 -24.34
N ASN A 593 12.29 17.48 -24.38
CA ASN A 593 12.94 16.90 -25.56
C ASN A 593 11.94 16.29 -26.58
N LYS A 594 10.63 16.50 -26.39
CA LYS A 594 9.55 16.02 -27.28
C LYS A 594 9.51 14.49 -27.44
N ILE A 595 9.95 13.75 -26.43
CA ILE A 595 9.93 12.28 -26.45
C ILE A 595 8.62 11.80 -25.86
N ASP A 596 8.00 10.82 -26.51
CA ASP A 596 6.74 10.24 -26.04
C ASP A 596 6.95 9.19 -24.94
N PHE A 597 6.03 9.17 -23.98
CA PHE A 597 6.04 8.26 -22.84
C PHE A 597 4.66 8.20 -22.18
N LEU A 598 4.44 7.15 -21.39
CA LEU A 598 3.25 6.98 -20.55
C LEU A 598 3.65 7.08 -19.07
N ARG A 599 2.98 7.94 -18.31
CA ARG A 599 3.17 8.08 -16.87
C ARG A 599 2.05 7.37 -16.12
N LEU A 600 2.35 6.26 -15.46
CA LEU A 600 1.39 5.51 -14.64
C LEU A 600 1.20 6.18 -13.27
N GLY A 601 0.01 6.09 -12.69
CA GLY A 601 -0.30 6.58 -11.35
C GLY A 601 -1.39 7.64 -11.33
N SER A 602 -1.80 8.02 -10.12
CA SER A 602 -2.89 8.97 -9.93
C SER A 602 -2.48 10.40 -10.31
N LYS A 603 -3.33 11.08 -11.09
CA LYS A 603 -3.16 12.46 -11.55
C LYS A 603 -2.88 13.44 -10.40
N THR A 604 -3.45 13.20 -9.20
CA THR A 604 -3.27 14.07 -8.03
C THR A 604 -1.85 14.05 -7.45
N ARG A 605 -1.04 13.05 -7.81
CA ARG A 605 0.35 12.88 -7.34
C ARG A 605 1.39 13.12 -8.43
N ILE A 606 0.95 13.39 -9.66
CA ILE A 606 1.80 13.59 -10.83
C ILE A 606 1.89 15.09 -11.12
N HIS A 607 3.09 15.54 -11.50
CA HIS A 607 3.36 16.92 -11.88
C HIS A 607 2.37 17.42 -12.98
N PRO A 608 1.80 18.64 -12.85
CA PRO A 608 0.75 19.14 -13.76
C PRO A 608 1.11 19.08 -15.25
N ASP A 609 2.33 19.46 -15.61
CA ASP A 609 2.80 19.45 -17.01
C ASP A 609 2.80 18.04 -17.66
N LEU A 610 2.74 16.98 -16.84
CA LEU A 610 2.72 15.59 -17.31
C LEU A 610 1.30 15.02 -17.43
N TRP A 611 0.25 15.76 -17.04
CA TRP A 611 -1.13 15.25 -17.04
C TRP A 611 -1.60 14.75 -18.41
N GLY A 612 -1.15 15.38 -19.50
CA GLY A 612 -1.50 14.95 -20.86
C GLY A 612 -0.93 13.58 -21.25
N LYS A 613 0.06 13.07 -20.52
CA LYS A 613 0.72 11.77 -20.70
C LYS A 613 0.44 10.79 -19.55
N CYS A 614 -0.45 11.17 -18.62
CA CYS A 614 -0.83 10.34 -17.49
C CYS A 614 -1.81 9.24 -17.95
N ASP A 615 -1.59 7.99 -17.54
CA ASP A 615 -2.48 6.86 -17.85
C ASP A 615 -3.93 7.12 -17.42
N GLU A 616 -4.17 7.71 -16.24
CA GLU A 616 -5.51 8.05 -15.77
C GLU A 616 -6.27 8.97 -16.75
N VAL A 617 -5.55 9.74 -17.57
CA VAL A 617 -6.12 10.66 -18.57
C VAL A 617 -6.16 10.02 -19.95
N VAL A 618 -5.06 9.40 -20.39
CA VAL A 618 -4.93 8.85 -21.75
C VAL A 618 -5.81 7.60 -21.93
N SER A 619 -5.91 6.75 -20.90
CA SER A 619 -6.73 5.53 -20.94
C SER A 619 -8.23 5.81 -20.99
N GLN A 620 -8.70 7.02 -20.63
CA GLN A 620 -10.12 7.40 -20.75
C GLN A 620 -10.62 7.36 -22.20
N ARG A 621 -9.71 7.43 -23.17
CA ARG A 621 -10.02 7.30 -24.60
C ARG A 621 -10.12 5.84 -25.06
N CYS A 622 -9.79 4.89 -24.20
CA CYS A 622 -9.85 3.46 -24.46
C CYS A 622 -11.14 2.89 -23.87
N ASP A 623 -12.11 2.59 -24.73
CA ASP A 623 -13.40 1.99 -24.37
C ASP A 623 -13.36 0.45 -24.31
N THR A 624 -12.26 -0.16 -24.77
CA THR A 624 -12.12 -1.61 -24.96
C THR A 624 -10.74 -2.09 -24.49
N PRO A 625 -10.64 -3.32 -23.92
CA PRO A 625 -9.37 -3.90 -23.49
C PRO A 625 -8.34 -3.99 -24.61
N GLU A 626 -8.78 -4.19 -25.86
CA GLU A 626 -7.94 -4.27 -27.05
C GLU A 626 -7.32 -2.91 -27.38
N LYS A 627 -8.09 -1.82 -27.30
CA LYS A 627 -7.54 -0.46 -27.46
C LYS A 627 -6.57 -0.11 -26.34
N LEU A 628 -6.88 -0.51 -25.10
CA LEU A 628 -6.00 -0.29 -23.95
C LEU A 628 -4.68 -1.07 -24.11
N SER A 629 -4.76 -2.34 -24.53
CA SER A 629 -3.60 -3.16 -24.87
C SER A 629 -2.76 -2.54 -25.98
N LYS A 630 -3.40 -2.02 -27.03
CA LYS A 630 -2.72 -1.32 -28.13
C LYS A 630 -1.99 -0.07 -27.62
N LEU A 631 -2.64 0.78 -26.81
CA LEU A 631 -2.00 1.94 -26.18
C LEU A 631 -0.77 1.50 -25.37
N TYR A 632 -0.92 0.49 -24.52
CA TYR A 632 0.16 0.02 -23.65
C TYR A 632 1.33 -0.60 -24.40
N ASN A 633 1.09 -1.24 -25.54
CA ASN A 633 2.15 -1.86 -26.34
C ASN A 633 2.85 -0.87 -27.29
N GLN A 634 2.18 0.22 -27.68
CA GLN A 634 2.75 1.23 -28.59
C GLN A 634 3.78 2.16 -27.92
N VAL A 635 3.71 2.32 -26.60
CA VAL A 635 4.56 3.27 -25.90
C VAL A 635 5.92 2.66 -25.58
N ASN A 636 7.02 3.28 -26.01
CA ASN A 636 8.37 2.79 -25.75
C ASN A 636 8.87 3.08 -24.33
N ILE A 637 8.40 4.16 -23.70
CA ILE A 637 8.85 4.58 -22.37
C ILE A 637 7.67 4.61 -21.39
N VAL A 638 7.77 3.89 -20.28
CA VAL A 638 6.78 3.95 -19.21
C VAL A 638 7.43 4.43 -17.92
N GLY A 639 6.86 5.47 -17.30
CA GLY A 639 7.31 5.98 -16.01
C GLY A 639 6.34 5.64 -14.89
N VAL A 640 6.83 5.08 -13.79
CA VAL A 640 6.02 4.65 -12.63
C VAL A 640 6.86 4.72 -11.36
N THR A 641 6.26 4.73 -10.16
CA THR A 641 7.02 4.56 -8.92
C THR A 641 7.26 3.08 -8.63
N CYS A 642 8.22 2.72 -7.77
CA CYS A 642 8.47 1.32 -7.40
C CYS A 642 7.20 0.63 -6.86
N LEU A 643 6.47 1.29 -5.96
CA LEU A 643 5.18 0.79 -5.44
C LEU A 643 4.07 0.73 -6.51
N GLY A 644 4.14 1.61 -7.52
CA GLY A 644 3.23 1.58 -8.66
C GLY A 644 3.48 0.42 -9.63
N CYS A 645 4.55 -0.36 -9.44
CA CYS A 645 4.88 -1.47 -10.33
C CYS A 645 3.89 -2.65 -10.24
N GLY A 646 2.93 -2.62 -9.30
CA GLY A 646 1.80 -3.55 -9.26
C GLY A 646 0.75 -3.32 -10.36
N HIS A 647 0.91 -2.31 -11.22
CA HIS A 647 0.00 -1.98 -12.31
C HIS A 647 -0.17 -3.13 -13.32
N ALA A 648 -1.40 -3.35 -13.82
CA ALA A 648 -1.73 -4.45 -14.73
C ALA A 648 -0.86 -4.49 -16.00
N LEU A 649 -0.47 -3.31 -16.53
CA LEU A 649 0.49 -3.20 -17.64
C LEU A 649 1.77 -4.01 -17.38
N LEU A 650 2.36 -3.89 -16.20
CA LEU A 650 3.67 -4.47 -15.87
C LEU A 650 3.59 -5.96 -15.55
N LYS A 651 2.41 -6.44 -15.16
CA LYS A 651 2.13 -7.88 -15.04
C LYS A 651 2.14 -8.58 -16.41
N LYS A 652 1.78 -7.86 -17.48
CA LYS A 652 1.59 -8.42 -18.83
C LYS A 652 2.72 -8.09 -19.82
N ARG A 653 3.35 -6.93 -19.67
CA ARG A 653 4.39 -6.45 -20.59
C ARG A 653 5.75 -6.46 -19.89
N LYS A 654 6.76 -6.98 -20.58
CA LYS A 654 8.17 -6.84 -20.21
C LYS A 654 8.83 -5.72 -21.01
N PHE A 655 9.79 -5.06 -20.39
CA PHE A 655 10.62 -4.02 -20.97
C PHE A 655 12.02 -4.56 -21.27
N ASP A 656 12.70 -3.96 -22.23
CA ASP A 656 14.08 -4.34 -22.51
C ASP A 656 15.01 -3.82 -21.41
N VAL A 657 14.77 -2.59 -20.93
CA VAL A 657 15.56 -1.95 -19.86
C VAL A 657 14.67 -1.35 -18.77
N CYS A 658 14.98 -1.60 -17.50
CA CYS A 658 14.43 -0.87 -16.35
C CYS A 658 15.50 0.06 -15.77
N ILE A 659 15.21 1.35 -15.64
CA ILE A 659 16.09 2.32 -14.99
C ILE A 659 15.46 2.75 -13.68
N VAL A 660 16.20 2.56 -12.59
CA VAL A 660 15.77 2.96 -11.25
C VAL A 660 16.61 4.15 -10.80
N ASP A 661 15.99 5.33 -10.80
CA ASP A 661 16.60 6.55 -10.26
C ASP A 661 16.42 6.61 -8.73
N GLU A 662 17.40 7.19 -8.05
CA GLU A 662 17.51 7.19 -6.58
C GLU A 662 17.41 5.78 -5.98
N ALA A 663 18.02 4.78 -6.63
CA ALA A 663 17.98 3.37 -6.23
C ALA A 663 18.57 3.10 -4.84
N THR A 664 19.41 4.02 -4.34
CA THR A 664 20.00 3.94 -2.99
C THR A 664 19.02 4.30 -1.88
N GLN A 665 17.88 4.92 -2.20
CA GLN A 665 16.82 5.27 -1.25
C GLN A 665 15.68 4.25 -1.23
N VAL A 666 15.77 3.18 -2.03
CA VAL A 666 14.72 2.16 -2.19
C VAL A 666 15.10 0.88 -1.45
N VAL A 667 14.16 0.36 -0.64
CA VAL A 667 14.30 -0.94 0.03
C VAL A 667 14.32 -2.06 -1.02
N GLN A 668 15.17 -3.09 -0.84
CA GLN A 668 15.36 -4.14 -1.84
C GLN A 668 14.05 -4.84 -2.26
N SER A 669 13.14 -5.11 -1.32
CA SER A 669 11.85 -5.75 -1.64
C SER A 669 10.99 -4.93 -2.60
N SER A 670 11.03 -3.59 -2.53
CA SER A 670 10.20 -2.71 -3.35
C SER A 670 10.64 -2.61 -4.81
N ILE A 671 11.92 -2.87 -5.12
CA ILE A 671 12.45 -2.74 -6.48
C ILE A 671 12.24 -4.00 -7.31
N ILE A 672 12.13 -5.18 -6.68
CA ILE A 672 12.12 -6.49 -7.36
C ILE A 672 11.03 -6.56 -8.44
N ALA A 673 9.81 -6.12 -8.17
CA ALA A 673 8.73 -6.11 -9.17
C ALA A 673 9.08 -5.26 -10.41
N ALA A 674 9.77 -4.14 -10.23
CA ALA A 674 10.23 -3.31 -11.34
C ALA A 674 11.32 -4.03 -12.15
N LEU A 675 12.28 -4.65 -11.48
CA LEU A 675 13.36 -5.41 -12.14
C LEU A 675 12.80 -6.63 -12.88
N HIS A 676 11.85 -7.35 -12.26
CA HIS A 676 11.19 -8.52 -12.84
C HIS A 676 10.43 -8.16 -14.12
N SER A 677 9.98 -6.92 -14.25
CA SER A 677 9.30 -6.38 -15.43
C SER A 677 10.25 -6.02 -16.58
N SER A 678 11.53 -6.36 -16.49
CA SER A 678 12.55 -6.07 -17.51
C SER A 678 13.53 -7.20 -17.76
N LYS A 679 14.22 -7.19 -18.90
CA LYS A 679 15.32 -8.12 -19.24
C LYS A 679 16.67 -7.67 -18.68
N MET A 680 16.87 -6.35 -18.59
CA MET A 680 18.08 -5.69 -18.12
C MET A 680 17.72 -4.50 -17.24
N PHE A 681 18.55 -4.18 -16.24
CA PHE A 681 18.28 -3.05 -15.35
C PHE A 681 19.49 -2.17 -15.06
N VAL A 682 19.22 -0.90 -14.79
CA VAL A 682 20.22 0.13 -14.47
C VAL A 682 19.84 0.77 -13.15
N LEU A 683 20.71 0.68 -12.15
CA LEU A 683 20.48 1.35 -10.87
C LEU A 683 21.31 2.62 -10.82
N VAL A 684 20.64 3.73 -10.53
CA VAL A 684 21.25 5.06 -10.47
C VAL A 684 21.06 5.61 -9.09
N GLY A 685 22.14 6.07 -8.46
CA GLY A 685 22.07 6.55 -7.09
C GLY A 685 23.43 6.95 -6.54
N ASP A 686 23.49 7.14 -5.23
CA ASP A 686 24.72 7.44 -4.51
C ASP A 686 24.67 6.84 -3.10
N PRO A 687 25.45 5.77 -2.82
CA PRO A 687 25.44 5.13 -1.50
C PRO A 687 25.94 6.02 -0.37
N GLN A 688 26.58 7.15 -0.69
CA GLN A 688 27.02 8.13 0.30
C GLN A 688 25.94 9.17 0.66
N GLN A 689 24.76 9.08 0.04
CA GLN A 689 23.58 9.89 0.37
C GLN A 689 22.62 9.09 1.25
N LEU A 690 21.37 9.54 1.38
CA LEU A 690 20.40 8.92 2.27
C LEU A 690 20.12 7.45 1.86
N PRO A 691 20.19 6.49 2.80
CA PRO A 691 19.76 5.12 2.57
C PRO A 691 18.22 5.03 2.59
N PRO A 692 17.62 3.86 2.33
CA PRO A 692 16.19 3.65 2.53
C PRO A 692 15.79 3.94 3.98
N LEU A 693 14.62 4.57 4.15
CA LEU A 693 14.11 4.89 5.48
C LEU A 693 13.52 3.65 6.15
N ILE A 694 14.22 3.12 7.15
CA ILE A 694 13.77 2.00 7.99
C ILE A 694 13.38 2.55 9.36
N LYS A 695 12.11 2.35 9.75
CA LYS A 695 11.59 2.84 11.03
C LYS A 695 11.98 1.91 12.18
N ASN A 696 12.01 0.59 11.96
CA ASN A 696 12.39 -0.39 12.98
C ASN A 696 13.92 -0.41 13.16
N LYS A 697 14.40 0.03 14.33
CA LYS A 697 15.84 0.09 14.65
C LYS A 697 16.54 -1.26 14.51
N LYS A 698 15.92 -2.34 14.98
CA LYS A 698 16.47 -3.69 14.91
C LYS A 698 16.58 -4.17 13.46
N ALA A 699 15.55 -3.96 12.64
CA ALA A 699 15.62 -4.31 11.23
C ALA A 699 16.71 -3.52 10.50
N LYS A 700 16.90 -2.24 10.86
CA LYS A 700 17.98 -1.40 10.35
C LYS A 700 19.36 -1.94 10.75
N GLU A 701 19.58 -2.23 12.02
CA GLU A 701 20.86 -2.78 12.54
C GLU A 701 21.25 -4.09 11.85
N LEU A 702 20.26 -4.89 11.46
CA LEU A 702 20.46 -6.15 10.75
C LEU A 702 20.61 -5.98 9.22
N GLY A 703 20.64 -4.75 8.71
CA GLY A 703 20.98 -4.43 7.33
C GLY A 703 19.78 -4.27 6.38
N MET A 704 18.57 -4.05 6.89
CA MET A 704 17.40 -3.77 6.03
C MET A 704 17.56 -2.45 5.23
N ASP A 705 18.38 -1.51 5.69
CA ASP A 705 18.70 -0.26 4.99
C ASP A 705 19.79 -0.41 3.92
N VAL A 706 20.34 -1.61 3.72
CA VAL A 706 21.20 -1.87 2.57
C VAL A 706 20.34 -1.87 1.31
N SER A 707 20.57 -0.90 0.42
CA SER A 707 19.84 -0.78 -0.84
C SER A 707 20.25 -1.84 -1.86
N MET A 708 19.44 -2.04 -2.92
CA MET A 708 19.81 -2.95 -4.01
C MET A 708 21.05 -2.45 -4.77
N PHE A 709 21.21 -1.12 -4.87
CA PHE A 709 22.41 -0.52 -5.46
C PHE A 709 23.65 -0.93 -4.67
N GLU A 710 23.65 -0.72 -3.36
CA GLU A 710 24.80 -1.02 -2.49
C GLU A 710 25.12 -2.51 -2.47
N ARG A 711 24.10 -3.37 -2.44
CA ARG A 711 24.25 -4.82 -2.51
C ARG A 711 25.01 -5.29 -3.76
N LEU A 712 24.77 -4.63 -4.89
CA LEU A 712 25.34 -4.98 -6.20
C LEU A 712 26.60 -4.17 -6.56
N ASP A 713 26.99 -3.20 -5.74
CA ASP A 713 28.09 -2.28 -6.04
C ASP A 713 29.43 -3.03 -6.15
N ARG A 714 30.01 -2.97 -7.35
CA ARG A 714 31.31 -3.55 -7.70
C ARG A 714 31.99 -2.63 -8.72
N PRO A 715 33.33 -2.46 -8.67
CA PRO A 715 34.05 -1.70 -9.70
C PRO A 715 33.77 -2.17 -11.13
N SER A 716 33.59 -3.49 -11.34
CA SER A 716 33.31 -4.09 -12.64
C SER A 716 31.98 -3.64 -13.24
N VAL A 717 30.96 -3.35 -12.43
CA VAL A 717 29.60 -2.98 -12.91
C VAL A 717 29.27 -1.49 -12.74
N THR A 718 30.00 -0.79 -11.88
CA THR A 718 29.70 0.59 -11.51
C THR A 718 30.45 1.60 -12.38
N SER A 719 29.77 2.65 -12.79
CA SER A 719 30.33 3.85 -13.41
C SER A 719 30.19 5.03 -12.45
N ILE A 720 31.27 5.75 -12.20
CA ILE A 720 31.30 6.86 -11.23
C ILE A 720 31.29 8.20 -11.96
N LEU A 721 30.24 8.99 -11.76
CA LEU A 721 30.17 10.39 -12.16
C LEU A 721 30.73 11.24 -11.03
N HIS A 722 31.79 12.00 -11.31
CA HIS A 722 32.54 12.76 -10.30
C HIS A 722 32.73 14.25 -10.68
N VAL A 723 32.39 14.63 -11.90
CA VAL A 723 32.44 16.02 -12.37
C VAL A 723 31.10 16.71 -12.09
N GLN A 724 31.09 17.74 -11.23
CA GLN A 724 29.88 18.39 -10.73
C GLN A 724 29.72 19.85 -11.21
N TYR A 725 28.46 20.28 -11.30
CA TYR A 725 28.02 21.56 -11.88
C TYR A 725 27.19 22.43 -10.92
N ARG A 726 27.17 22.11 -9.61
CA ARG A 726 26.29 22.75 -8.60
C ARG A 726 27.05 23.62 -7.59
N MET A 727 28.09 23.08 -6.98
CA MET A 727 28.77 23.65 -5.81
C MET A 727 30.05 24.38 -6.24
N ASN A 728 30.37 25.50 -5.62
CA ASN A 728 31.64 26.19 -5.84
C ASN A 728 32.80 25.51 -5.08
N GLY A 729 34.02 26.01 -5.26
CA GLY A 729 35.24 25.41 -4.71
C GLY A 729 35.17 25.07 -3.21
N PRO A 730 34.92 26.06 -2.33
CA PRO A 730 34.86 25.82 -0.87
C PRO A 730 33.80 24.81 -0.45
N ILE A 731 32.61 24.84 -1.06
CA ILE A 731 31.54 23.87 -0.75
C ILE A 731 31.94 22.45 -1.22
N VAL A 732 32.60 22.32 -2.38
CA VAL A 732 33.14 21.05 -2.86
C VAL A 732 34.24 20.51 -1.96
N GLU A 733 35.14 21.37 -1.49
CA GLU A 733 36.20 20.99 -0.56
C GLU A 733 35.62 20.40 0.74
N LEU A 734 34.57 21.01 1.28
CA LEU A 734 33.84 20.48 2.44
C LEU A 734 33.26 19.08 2.15
N ALA A 735 32.55 18.91 1.03
CA ALA A 735 31.99 17.61 0.65
C ALA A 735 33.08 16.54 0.42
N ASN A 736 34.21 16.92 -0.18
CA ASN A 736 35.34 16.03 -0.40
C ASN A 736 36.04 15.62 0.89
N LYS A 737 36.18 16.54 1.85
CA LYS A 737 36.84 16.28 3.12
C LYS A 737 36.07 15.25 3.97
N TYR A 738 34.74 15.32 3.97
CA TYR A 738 33.92 14.50 4.87
C TYR A 738 33.29 13.27 4.21
N THR A 739 33.16 13.22 2.88
CA THR A 739 32.37 12.16 2.23
C THR A 739 33.04 11.56 0.99
N TYR A 740 33.56 12.40 0.08
CA TYR A 740 33.99 11.93 -1.25
C TYR A 740 35.51 11.77 -1.41
N ASN A 741 36.30 11.97 -0.35
CA ASN A 741 37.76 11.75 -0.31
C ASN A 741 38.50 12.38 -1.50
N GLY A 742 38.18 13.62 -1.85
CA GLY A 742 38.81 14.36 -2.95
C GLY A 742 38.35 13.98 -4.37
N SER A 743 37.45 13.01 -4.52
CA SER A 743 37.02 12.53 -5.85
C SER A 743 36.11 13.50 -6.60
N LEU A 744 35.38 14.38 -5.90
CA LEU A 744 34.44 15.32 -6.52
C LEU A 744 35.16 16.52 -7.14
N GLN A 745 34.88 16.84 -8.40
CA GLN A 745 35.58 17.88 -9.17
C GLN A 745 34.61 18.92 -9.74
N CYS A 746 34.94 20.21 -9.62
CA CYS A 746 34.21 21.27 -10.32
C CYS A 746 34.37 21.12 -11.84
N ALA A 747 33.27 21.21 -12.60
CA ALA A 747 33.30 21.05 -14.04
C ALA A 747 34.15 22.08 -14.79
N ASN A 748 34.24 23.30 -14.26
CA ASN A 748 35.03 24.38 -14.83
C ASN A 748 35.26 25.51 -13.80
N ASN A 749 36.08 26.49 -14.18
CA ASN A 749 36.38 27.66 -13.35
C ASN A 749 35.14 28.51 -13.04
N ILE A 750 34.16 28.57 -13.93
CA ILE A 750 32.91 29.34 -13.71
C ILE A 750 32.18 28.78 -12.49
N VAL A 751 32.00 27.46 -12.42
CA VAL A 751 31.37 26.80 -11.25
C VAL A 751 32.28 26.95 -10.02
N LYS A 752 33.59 26.70 -10.17
CA LYS A 752 34.55 26.73 -9.06
C LYS A 752 34.59 28.08 -8.33
N TYR A 753 34.50 29.18 -9.07
CA TYR A 753 34.59 30.55 -8.53
C TYR A 753 33.23 31.25 -8.44
N ALA A 754 32.11 30.54 -8.62
CA ALA A 754 30.77 31.12 -8.51
C ALA A 754 30.47 31.56 -7.06
N THR A 755 29.90 32.76 -6.89
CA THR A 755 29.43 33.28 -5.60
C THR A 755 28.02 33.89 -5.74
N LEU A 756 27.36 34.15 -4.61
CA LEU A 756 26.06 34.82 -4.59
C LEU A 756 26.22 36.26 -5.11
N LYS A 757 25.36 36.66 -6.05
CA LYS A 757 25.30 38.04 -6.55
C LYS A 757 24.44 38.88 -5.61
N LEU A 758 25.09 39.66 -4.74
CA LEU A 758 24.45 40.43 -3.68
C LEU A 758 24.72 41.93 -3.87
N ASN A 759 23.70 42.75 -3.63
CA ASN A 759 23.80 44.19 -3.54
C ASN A 759 24.36 44.59 -2.17
N LYS A 760 25.16 45.66 -2.13
CA LYS A 760 25.68 46.19 -0.87
C LYS A 760 24.53 46.78 -0.06
N ILE A 761 24.29 46.24 1.13
CA ILE A 761 23.33 46.77 2.10
C ILE A 761 24.06 47.13 3.41
N LYS A 762 23.51 48.11 4.14
CA LYS A 762 24.03 48.46 5.45
C LYS A 762 23.50 47.45 6.47
N VAL A 763 24.42 46.81 7.19
CA VAL A 763 24.11 45.82 8.24
C VAL A 763 24.76 46.24 9.55
N ASP A 764 23.98 46.25 10.63
CA ASP A 764 24.42 46.76 11.93
C ASP A 764 25.27 45.76 12.72
N ASN A 765 25.05 44.46 12.51
CA ASN A 765 25.74 43.38 13.22
C ASN A 765 26.94 42.86 12.41
N GLU A 766 28.06 42.59 13.10
CA GLU A 766 29.30 42.12 12.48
C GLU A 766 29.14 40.76 11.77
N TRP A 767 28.50 39.78 12.41
CA TRP A 767 28.23 38.47 11.79
C TRP A 767 27.31 38.55 10.57
N CYS A 768 26.49 39.61 10.46
CA CYS A 768 25.65 39.83 9.28
C CYS A 768 26.46 40.31 8.06
N LYS A 769 27.64 40.91 8.25
CA LYS A 769 28.52 41.34 7.15
C LYS A 769 29.00 40.15 6.32
N ASP A 770 29.26 39.02 6.98
CA ASP A 770 29.73 37.81 6.32
C ASP A 770 28.64 37.14 5.50
N ILE A 771 27.39 37.17 5.98
CA ILE A 771 26.22 36.61 5.29
C ILE A 771 25.93 37.34 3.97
N VAL A 772 26.09 38.67 3.96
CA VAL A 772 25.80 39.50 2.78
C VAL A 772 27.05 39.71 1.90
N SER A 773 28.11 38.94 2.13
CA SER A 773 29.35 39.00 1.37
C SER A 773 29.30 38.11 0.13
N SER A 774 29.81 38.62 -0.99
CA SER A 774 30.05 37.85 -2.22
C SER A 774 31.47 37.26 -2.29
N ASP A 775 32.23 37.29 -1.19
CA ASP A 775 33.55 36.66 -1.07
C ASP A 775 33.42 35.12 -1.16
N LEU A 776 34.22 34.52 -2.04
CA LEU A 776 34.24 33.08 -2.24
C LEU A 776 34.56 32.33 -0.95
N ASN A 777 35.48 32.83 -0.12
CA ASN A 777 35.88 32.17 1.12
C ASN A 777 34.77 32.18 2.19
N LYS A 778 33.73 33.02 2.00
CA LYS A 778 32.55 33.11 2.88
C LYS A 778 31.35 32.34 2.34
N SER A 779 31.56 31.45 1.36
CA SER A 779 30.51 30.58 0.82
C SER A 779 30.00 29.54 1.82
N VAL A 780 30.79 29.23 2.85
CA VAL A 780 30.44 28.33 3.94
C VAL A 780 30.61 29.09 5.25
N LEU A 781 29.52 29.26 5.99
CA LEU A 781 29.50 29.93 7.28
C LEU A 781 28.88 28.98 8.31
N LEU A 782 29.53 28.86 9.47
CA LEU A 782 28.98 28.18 10.64
C LEU A 782 28.65 29.24 11.68
N LEU A 783 27.38 29.37 12.04
CA LEU A 783 26.92 30.28 13.07
C LEU A 783 26.60 29.47 14.32
N ASP A 784 27.44 29.59 15.33
CA ASP A 784 27.21 28.97 16.63
C ASP A 784 26.21 29.80 17.44
N THR A 785 25.06 29.21 17.73
CA THR A 785 24.01 29.82 18.58
C THR A 785 24.15 29.46 20.05
N GLY A 786 25.20 28.72 20.43
CA GLY A 786 25.44 28.21 21.79
C GLY A 786 24.45 27.13 22.23
N THR A 787 24.57 26.69 23.50
CA THR A 787 23.58 25.83 24.15
C THR A 787 22.32 26.61 24.49
N VAL A 788 21.30 26.43 23.67
CA VAL A 788 19.98 27.02 23.89
C VAL A 788 19.13 26.05 24.72
N ASN A 789 18.62 26.50 25.87
CA ASN A 789 17.60 25.76 26.62
C ASN A 789 16.28 25.77 25.84
N SER A 790 16.13 24.87 24.87
CA SER A 790 14.87 24.68 24.16
C SER A 790 13.88 23.93 25.05
N SER A 791 12.61 24.36 25.01
CA SER A 791 11.51 23.69 25.72
C SER A 791 11.09 22.37 25.09
N SER A 792 11.60 22.03 23.89
CA SER A 792 11.41 20.74 23.22
C SER A 792 12.71 20.29 22.54
N ALA A 793 12.91 18.97 22.46
CA ALA A 793 14.10 18.36 21.84
C ALA A 793 14.17 18.56 20.31
N ASP A 794 13.04 18.87 19.66
CA ASP A 794 12.89 18.85 18.20
C ASP A 794 12.66 20.25 17.58
N THR A 795 12.70 21.32 18.39
CA THR A 795 12.48 22.70 17.95
C THR A 795 13.42 23.69 18.63
N ASN A 796 13.85 24.72 17.90
CA ASN A 796 14.66 25.81 18.43
C ASN A 796 14.19 27.18 17.89
N LEU A 797 13.57 27.98 18.76
CA LEU A 797 13.06 29.31 18.42
C LEU A 797 14.16 30.34 18.14
N ILE A 798 15.33 30.20 18.79
CA ILE A 798 16.46 31.11 18.56
C ILE A 798 16.99 30.91 17.15
N GLU A 799 17.21 29.65 16.74
CA GLU A 799 17.61 29.32 15.36
C GLU A 799 16.61 29.88 14.35
N ILE A 800 15.30 29.79 14.62
CA ILE A 800 14.28 30.33 13.71
C ILE A 800 14.44 31.84 13.54
N ASN A 801 14.63 32.58 14.63
CA ASN A 801 14.83 34.03 14.56
C ASN A 801 16.11 34.40 13.80
N VAL A 802 17.19 33.64 13.99
CA VAL A 802 18.45 33.81 13.26
C VAL A 802 18.26 33.50 11.77
N ILE A 803 17.67 32.36 11.43
CA ILE A 803 17.39 31.95 10.05
C ILE A 803 16.49 32.98 9.36
N ARG A 804 15.44 33.47 10.03
CA ARG A 804 14.56 34.51 9.50
C ARG A 804 15.33 35.79 9.17
N LYS A 805 16.23 36.21 10.07
CA LYS A 805 17.10 37.37 9.82
C LYS A 805 18.02 37.13 8.62
N ILE A 806 18.62 35.95 8.49
CA ILE A 806 19.47 35.57 7.34
C ILE A 806 18.67 35.66 6.03
N VAL A 807 17.49 35.01 5.98
CA VAL A 807 16.64 34.98 4.79
C VAL A 807 16.24 36.40 4.37
N LEU A 808 15.82 37.24 5.32
CA LEU A 808 15.50 38.64 5.05
C LEU A 808 16.68 39.43 4.50
N LEU A 809 17.86 39.30 5.11
CA LEU A 809 19.06 40.01 4.67
C LEU A 809 19.47 39.60 3.26
N LEU A 810 19.38 38.31 2.93
CA LEU A 810 19.66 37.81 1.59
C LEU A 810 18.67 38.35 0.56
N ILE A 811 17.37 38.42 0.90
CA ILE A 811 16.34 39.01 0.03
C ILE A 811 16.57 40.52 -0.15
N GLN A 812 16.83 41.26 0.94
CA GLN A 812 17.17 42.69 0.89
C GLN A 812 18.44 42.96 0.08
N SER A 813 19.38 42.02 0.08
CA SER A 813 20.59 42.05 -0.75
C SER A 813 20.32 41.67 -2.22
N GLY A 814 19.06 41.49 -2.62
CA GLY A 814 18.67 41.29 -4.02
C GLY A 814 18.49 39.83 -4.46
N LEU A 815 18.58 38.84 -3.55
CA LEU A 815 18.23 37.46 -3.90
C LEU A 815 16.72 37.28 -3.96
N LEU A 816 16.27 36.51 -4.95
CA LEU A 816 14.87 36.11 -5.03
C LEU A 816 14.60 35.02 -4.00
N ALA A 817 13.47 35.12 -3.28
CA ALA A 817 13.07 34.12 -2.29
C ALA A 817 13.06 32.69 -2.85
N LYS A 818 12.66 32.52 -4.13
CA LYS A 818 12.66 31.23 -4.84
C LYS A 818 14.05 30.58 -5.00
N SER A 819 15.12 31.35 -4.80
CA SER A 819 16.51 30.87 -4.88
C SER A 819 17.06 30.45 -3.52
N ILE A 820 16.28 30.58 -2.44
CA ILE A 820 16.68 30.26 -1.06
C ILE A 820 15.92 29.03 -0.59
N GLY A 821 16.66 28.03 -0.09
CA GLY A 821 16.10 26.85 0.55
C GLY A 821 16.56 26.76 1.99
N VAL A 822 15.62 26.56 2.92
CA VAL A 822 15.92 26.31 4.34
C VAL A 822 15.66 24.84 4.63
N ILE A 823 16.65 24.17 5.21
CA ILE A 823 16.60 22.74 5.53
C ILE A 823 16.81 22.60 7.05
N ALA A 824 15.96 21.79 7.68
CA ALA A 824 16.11 21.39 9.08
C ALA A 824 15.85 19.88 9.21
N PRO A 825 16.55 19.16 10.11
CA PRO A 825 16.41 17.71 10.24
C PRO A 825 15.07 17.29 10.87
N TYR A 826 14.51 18.12 11.76
CA TYR A 826 13.27 17.81 12.48
C TYR A 826 12.03 18.41 11.80
N ARG A 827 10.99 17.58 11.60
CA ARG A 827 9.72 18.03 11.01
C ARG A 827 9.03 19.10 11.85
N ALA A 828 9.14 19.03 13.18
CA ALA A 828 8.60 20.03 14.09
C ALA A 828 9.25 21.41 13.84
N GLN A 829 10.56 21.45 13.69
CA GLN A 829 11.29 22.68 13.32
C GLN A 829 10.87 23.21 11.95
N VAL A 830 10.69 22.35 10.95
CA VAL A 830 10.20 22.76 9.61
C VAL A 830 8.79 23.35 9.69
N ALA A 831 7.88 22.76 10.47
CA ALA A 831 6.53 23.27 10.66
C ALA A 831 6.54 24.66 11.33
N LEU A 832 7.37 24.82 12.36
CA LEU A 832 7.53 26.08 13.06
C LEU A 832 8.14 27.17 12.15
N LEU A 833 9.18 26.83 11.37
CA LEU A 833 9.73 27.71 10.33
C LEU A 833 8.67 28.16 9.33
N LYS A 834 7.79 27.25 8.88
CA LYS A 834 6.72 27.60 7.93
C LYS A 834 5.70 28.56 8.53
N ASN A 835 5.31 28.36 9.79
CA ASN A 835 4.37 29.24 10.48
C ASN A 835 4.96 30.65 10.66
N GLU A 836 6.19 30.71 11.18
CA GLU A 836 6.87 31.98 11.48
C GLU A 836 7.30 32.75 10.22
N MET A 837 7.67 32.06 9.14
CA MET A 837 7.98 32.72 7.86
C MET A 837 6.74 33.02 7.02
N GLY A 838 5.65 32.25 7.17
CA GLY A 838 4.37 32.50 6.49
C GLY A 838 3.73 33.83 6.90
N ALA A 839 3.90 34.23 8.16
CA ALA A 839 3.46 35.52 8.70
C ALA A 839 4.22 36.74 8.12
N MET A 840 5.24 36.53 7.26
CA MET A 840 5.96 37.63 6.59
C MET A 840 5.30 38.09 5.28
N HIS A 841 4.30 37.34 4.79
CA HIS A 841 3.55 37.65 3.57
C HIS A 841 2.16 38.28 3.84
N SER A 842 1.76 38.38 5.10
CA SER A 842 0.63 39.14 5.61
C SER A 842 1.11 40.46 6.18
#